data_AF-A0A450TCQ4-F1
#
_entry.id   AF-A0A450TCQ4-F1
#
_cell.length_a   1.000
_cell.length_b   1.000
_cell.length_c   1.000
_cell.angle_alpha   90.00
_cell.angle_beta   90.00
_cell.angle_gamma   90.00
#
_symmetry.space_group_name_H-M   'P 1'
#
loop_
_entity.id
_entity.type
_entity.pdbx_description
1 polymer ?
#
loop_
_entity_poly.entity_id
_entity_poly.type
_entity_poly.pdbx_seq_one_letter_code
_entity_poly.pdbx_strand_id
1 'polypeptide(L)'
;MTHHLILARSDITANAMDAWLELLGEEPLTGKNDPRRIVWPTESTGGEVPIHAYESLCERIEEAARAGAEAIPLNRVAVLVDSIDLSALDVVSEGGDWDSLIAMLILTFPEIRWVFGVITGVDKDREKLSEEEKRIVEWHSLPSLLADWRRDPLFDPTGLRDWIRKNTNCRLAHTTKDDLRLPERDKLAAAIDEEKSYARFHGYTAYRFGYRADVITTWTAMRERFGKGKDEGESPEKSHGYWLLLEDMSLNFPDRERDTHLLHLEKDRATRCPKLNSIDPELEISRYRILITTGQTGHQDNSTLRENRAYLRGKKLGRGKVVLKPTSGMFDLWKQCGLLRKTPGSKRLGNAEGFQWPPARPRGTGEQCGHGAPGKLLLVADKLIERSQVSIDKAATVGDAVRGAVLATDALELTGGRTPTTAIEALSLKHRFEVLAECQFSGTEHHIETKPRMDEIALETEAISQWFDKSQRKKAALNGQMHILNEVVRVLREHNQFDEEQVCVRHVRELHTTLWMRKRPWRYVFFPFIRYVELLLASFPQFLIIVAVWLSVLAVLFALALPDTCGGAVGISERVVLGLESAITSFFSIGSPIYHDVGVCSPTTLPTGWVVFVSSLAIMSGFLHLGVLITHLYTLVSRR
;
A
#
# COMPACT_ATOMS: atom_id res chain seq x y z
N MET A 1 22.66 5.86 -19.02
CA MET A 1 22.93 4.59 -19.71
C MET A 1 22.45 3.45 -18.82
N THR A 2 22.17 2.28 -19.40
CA THR A 2 21.77 1.09 -18.63
C THR A 2 23.03 0.34 -18.22
N HIS A 3 23.07 -0.09 -16.98
CA HIS A 3 24.13 -0.92 -16.46
C HIS A 3 23.79 -2.40 -16.72
N HIS A 4 24.68 -3.09 -17.44
CA HIS A 4 24.49 -4.49 -17.81
C HIS A 4 25.38 -5.39 -16.96
N LEU A 5 24.79 -6.46 -16.42
CA LEU A 5 25.45 -7.49 -15.63
C LEU A 5 25.33 -8.83 -16.35
N ILE A 6 26.32 -9.70 -16.25
CA ILE A 6 26.27 -11.07 -16.77
C ILE A 6 26.17 -12.05 -15.61
N LEU A 7 25.19 -12.93 -15.66
CA LEU A 7 25.01 -14.05 -14.73
C LEU A 7 25.03 -15.36 -15.51
N ALA A 8 26.03 -16.22 -15.28
CA ALA A 8 26.23 -17.40 -16.11
C ALA A 8 26.63 -18.64 -15.30
N ARG A 9 26.25 -19.83 -15.78
CA ARG A 9 26.62 -21.13 -15.20
C ARG A 9 28.10 -21.47 -15.36
N SER A 10 28.76 -20.88 -16.36
CA SER A 10 30.14 -21.19 -16.74
C SER A 10 30.87 -19.97 -17.29
N ASP A 11 32.21 -20.02 -17.27
CA ASP A 11 33.05 -19.00 -17.90
C ASP A 11 32.83 -18.91 -19.42
N ILE A 12 32.49 -20.02 -20.06
CA ILE A 12 32.28 -20.10 -21.52
C ILE A 12 31.02 -19.32 -21.89
N THR A 13 29.92 -19.58 -21.18
CA THR A 13 28.65 -18.88 -21.43
C THR A 13 28.75 -17.40 -21.03
N ALA A 14 29.50 -17.07 -19.98
CA ALA A 14 29.80 -15.67 -19.63
C ALA A 14 30.54 -14.94 -20.76
N ASN A 15 31.58 -15.55 -21.35
CA ASN A 15 32.31 -14.98 -22.48
C ASN A 15 31.40 -14.79 -23.71
N ALA A 16 30.48 -15.73 -23.95
CA ALA A 16 29.52 -15.61 -25.05
C ALA A 16 28.54 -14.44 -24.86
N MET A 17 28.13 -14.17 -23.61
CA MET A 17 27.29 -13.01 -23.29
C MET A 17 28.06 -11.68 -23.33
N ASP A 18 29.37 -11.70 -23.10
CA ASP A 18 30.23 -10.51 -23.20
C ASP A 18 30.20 -9.88 -24.60
N ALA A 19 30.18 -10.73 -25.65
CA ALA A 19 30.04 -10.29 -27.03
C ALA A 19 28.75 -9.47 -27.27
N TRP A 20 27.68 -9.71 -26.50
CA TRP A 20 26.47 -8.90 -26.57
C TRP A 20 26.63 -7.52 -25.95
N LEU A 21 27.45 -7.39 -24.90
CA LEU A 21 27.77 -6.09 -24.31
C LEU A 21 28.54 -5.22 -25.32
N GLU A 22 29.52 -5.82 -26.02
CA GLU A 22 30.25 -5.14 -27.09
C GLU A 22 29.31 -4.67 -28.22
N LEU A 23 28.35 -5.49 -28.64
CA LEU A 23 27.36 -5.12 -29.65
C LEU A 23 26.45 -3.96 -29.22
N LEU A 24 26.20 -3.82 -27.91
CA LEU A 24 25.45 -2.71 -27.35
C LEU A 24 26.30 -1.44 -27.17
N GLY A 25 27.59 -1.49 -27.51
CA GLY A 25 28.54 -0.40 -27.37
C GLY A 25 28.97 -0.15 -25.91
N GLU A 26 28.83 -1.15 -25.04
CA GLU A 26 29.32 -1.09 -23.66
C GLU A 26 30.84 -1.29 -23.62
N GLU A 27 31.48 -0.79 -22.55
CA GLU A 27 32.91 -1.04 -22.32
C GLU A 27 33.15 -2.53 -22.08
N PRO A 28 34.15 -3.14 -22.75
CA PRO A 28 34.51 -4.53 -22.56
C PRO A 28 34.75 -4.86 -21.09
N LEU A 29 34.44 -6.10 -20.69
CA LEU A 29 34.74 -6.56 -19.34
C LEU A 29 36.25 -6.58 -19.09
N THR A 30 36.67 -6.16 -17.89
CA THR A 30 38.07 -6.12 -17.44
C THR A 30 38.62 -7.51 -17.05
N GLY A 31 38.26 -8.54 -17.84
CA GLY A 31 38.63 -9.93 -17.61
C GLY A 31 37.73 -10.65 -16.60
N LYS A 32 38.21 -11.77 -16.06
CA LYS A 32 37.43 -12.68 -15.19
C LYS A 32 37.00 -12.07 -13.85
N ASN A 33 37.70 -11.03 -13.40
CA ASN A 33 37.46 -10.39 -12.10
C ASN A 33 36.57 -9.13 -12.21
N ASP A 34 36.01 -8.84 -13.38
CA ASP A 34 35.11 -7.71 -13.54
C ASP A 34 33.85 -7.90 -12.66
N PRO A 35 33.48 -6.93 -11.81
CA PRO A 35 32.33 -7.06 -10.91
C PRO A 35 31.00 -7.23 -11.65
N ARG A 36 30.92 -6.82 -12.94
CA ARG A 36 29.74 -7.04 -13.78
C ARG A 36 29.58 -8.49 -14.22
N ARG A 37 30.62 -9.31 -14.05
CA ARG A 37 30.64 -10.73 -14.45
C ARG A 37 30.46 -11.63 -13.24
N ILE A 38 29.28 -12.23 -13.14
CA ILE A 38 28.88 -13.12 -12.05
C ILE A 38 28.79 -14.55 -12.60
N VAL A 39 29.87 -15.33 -12.44
CA VAL A 39 29.88 -16.75 -12.79
C VAL A 39 29.52 -17.58 -11.57
N TRP A 40 28.59 -18.51 -11.77
CA TRP A 40 28.23 -19.54 -10.80
C TRP A 40 29.36 -20.56 -10.67
N PRO A 41 29.91 -20.79 -9.47
CA PRO A 41 30.96 -21.77 -9.28
C PRO A 41 30.39 -23.17 -9.50
N THR A 42 30.70 -23.78 -10.64
CA THR A 42 30.32 -25.18 -10.93
C THR A 42 31.16 -26.19 -10.12
N GLU A 43 32.28 -25.76 -9.54
CA GLU A 43 33.28 -26.59 -8.87
C GLU A 43 33.14 -26.68 -7.33
N SER A 44 32.05 -26.20 -6.72
CA SER A 44 31.75 -26.52 -5.31
C SER A 44 31.32 -27.98 -5.16
N THR A 45 32.32 -28.85 -5.32
CA THR A 45 32.36 -30.32 -5.25
C THR A 45 32.16 -30.86 -3.83
N GLY A 46 31.38 -30.15 -3.02
CA GLY A 46 31.15 -30.48 -1.61
C GLY A 46 29.82 -29.96 -1.11
N GLY A 47 28.71 -30.23 -1.82
CA GLY A 47 27.37 -30.05 -1.27
C GLY A 47 27.10 -28.66 -0.68
N GLU A 48 27.62 -27.59 -1.28
CA GLU A 48 27.20 -26.24 -0.89
C GLU A 48 25.69 -26.17 -1.05
N VAL A 49 25.01 -25.99 0.09
CA VAL A 49 23.56 -25.98 0.16
C VAL A 49 23.08 -24.87 -0.78
N PRO A 50 22.13 -25.13 -1.70
CA PRO A 50 21.64 -24.16 -2.70
C PRO A 50 21.28 -22.78 -2.14
N ILE A 51 20.99 -22.72 -0.83
CA ILE A 51 20.76 -21.53 -0.02
C ILE A 51 21.97 -20.60 0.02
N HIS A 52 23.18 -21.10 0.33
CA HIS A 52 24.39 -20.26 0.42
C HIS A 52 24.73 -19.63 -0.91
N ALA A 53 24.51 -20.38 -1.98
CA ALA A 53 24.82 -19.92 -3.30
C ALA A 53 23.77 -18.89 -3.79
N TYR A 54 22.51 -19.01 -3.38
CA TYR A 54 21.51 -17.94 -3.51
C TYR A 54 21.91 -16.67 -2.75
N GLU A 55 22.33 -16.78 -1.48
CA GLU A 55 22.76 -15.64 -0.65
C GLU A 55 23.95 -14.92 -1.28
N SER A 56 24.98 -15.67 -1.69
CA SER A 56 26.17 -15.13 -2.35
C SER A 56 25.82 -14.43 -3.67
N LEU A 57 24.94 -15.01 -4.49
CA LEU A 57 24.49 -14.34 -5.72
C LEU A 57 23.69 -13.07 -5.43
N CYS A 58 22.82 -13.06 -4.41
CA CYS A 58 22.10 -11.85 -4.02
C CYS A 58 23.07 -10.72 -3.67
N GLU A 59 24.07 -10.99 -2.85
CA GLU A 59 25.07 -9.99 -2.45
C GLU A 59 25.84 -9.46 -3.66
N ARG A 60 26.34 -10.35 -4.52
CA ARG A 60 27.11 -9.97 -5.72
C ARG A 60 26.28 -9.16 -6.72
N ILE A 61 25.03 -9.59 -6.97
CA ILE A 61 24.12 -8.86 -7.87
C ILE A 61 23.81 -7.50 -7.28
N GLU A 62 23.54 -7.42 -5.98
CA GLU A 62 23.18 -6.17 -5.33
C GLU A 62 24.35 -5.18 -5.33
N GLU A 63 25.56 -5.62 -5.02
CA GLU A 63 26.77 -4.81 -5.07
C GLU A 63 27.05 -4.30 -6.50
N ALA A 64 27.03 -5.20 -7.48
CA ALA A 64 27.28 -4.85 -8.87
C ALA A 64 26.18 -3.93 -9.44
N ALA A 65 24.90 -4.19 -9.14
CA ALA A 65 23.78 -3.41 -9.62
C ALA A 65 23.74 -1.99 -9.03
N ARG A 66 24.20 -1.80 -7.78
CA ARG A 66 24.32 -0.46 -7.19
C ARG A 66 25.41 0.35 -7.88
N ALA A 67 26.51 -0.28 -8.31
CA ALA A 67 27.65 0.40 -8.93
C ALA A 67 28.11 1.65 -8.15
N GLY A 68 28.16 1.54 -6.82
CA GLY A 68 28.53 2.64 -5.91
C GLY A 68 27.39 3.59 -5.50
N ALA A 69 26.18 3.44 -6.04
CA ALA A 69 25.00 4.18 -5.58
C ALA A 69 24.46 3.63 -4.25
N GLU A 70 23.69 4.44 -3.52
CA GLU A 70 23.08 4.02 -2.25
C GLU A 70 22.01 2.92 -2.41
N ALA A 71 21.39 2.85 -3.59
CA ALA A 71 20.37 1.86 -3.92
C ALA A 71 20.41 1.52 -5.42
N ILE A 72 19.83 0.38 -5.79
CA ILE A 72 19.76 -0.05 -7.19
C ILE A 72 18.93 0.99 -7.98
N PRO A 73 19.50 1.57 -9.05
CA PRO A 73 18.81 2.59 -9.82
C PRO A 73 17.65 1.99 -10.63
N LEU A 74 16.45 2.52 -10.41
CA LEU A 74 15.22 2.05 -11.05
C LEU A 74 15.28 2.16 -12.57
N ASN A 75 14.85 1.10 -13.27
CA ASN A 75 14.81 1.03 -14.74
C ASN A 75 16.17 1.33 -15.42
N ARG A 76 17.27 1.01 -14.74
CA ARG A 76 18.63 1.24 -15.25
C ARG A 76 19.56 0.04 -15.17
N VAL A 77 19.13 -1.09 -14.61
CA VAL A 77 19.96 -2.31 -14.51
C VAL A 77 19.33 -3.45 -15.30
N ALA A 78 20.13 -4.14 -16.09
CA ALA A 78 19.74 -5.35 -16.79
C ALA A 78 20.73 -6.48 -16.48
N VAL A 79 20.22 -7.67 -16.15
CA VAL A 79 21.01 -8.89 -15.93
C VAL A 79 20.78 -9.82 -17.11
N LEU A 80 21.88 -10.16 -17.80
CA LEU A 80 21.94 -11.15 -18.87
C LEU A 80 22.24 -12.51 -18.25
N VAL A 81 21.26 -13.41 -18.28
CA VAL A 81 21.37 -14.78 -17.80
C VAL A 81 21.64 -15.69 -18.99
N ASP A 82 22.59 -16.61 -18.89
CA ASP A 82 23.01 -17.43 -20.03
C ASP A 82 21.88 -18.29 -20.64
N SER A 83 21.25 -19.16 -19.86
CA SER A 83 20.20 -20.06 -20.33
C SER A 83 19.23 -20.41 -19.22
N ILE A 84 17.95 -20.51 -19.60
CA ILE A 84 16.88 -20.99 -18.73
C ILE A 84 15.98 -22.00 -19.45
N ASP A 85 15.35 -22.87 -18.67
CA ASP A 85 14.15 -23.62 -19.07
C ASP A 85 12.91 -22.92 -18.50
N LEU A 86 12.09 -22.33 -19.38
CA LEU A 86 10.92 -21.54 -18.99
C LEU A 86 9.85 -22.38 -18.28
N SER A 87 9.77 -23.69 -18.57
CA SER A 87 8.84 -24.64 -17.95
C SER A 87 9.31 -25.11 -16.57
N ALA A 88 10.61 -25.01 -16.30
CA ALA A 88 11.23 -25.31 -15.00
C ALA A 88 11.44 -24.06 -14.12
N LEU A 89 11.05 -22.88 -14.61
CA LEU A 89 11.24 -21.61 -13.91
C LEU A 89 10.24 -21.46 -12.75
N ASP A 90 10.54 -22.09 -11.62
CA ASP A 90 9.74 -22.06 -10.39
C ASP A 90 10.59 -22.08 -9.11
N VAL A 91 10.05 -21.57 -8.00
CA VAL A 91 10.83 -21.38 -6.77
C VAL A 91 10.97 -22.66 -5.96
N VAL A 92 10.04 -23.61 -6.07
CA VAL A 92 9.85 -24.67 -5.06
C VAL A 92 10.35 -26.04 -5.48
N SER A 93 10.74 -26.21 -6.74
CA SER A 93 11.30 -27.46 -7.25
C SER A 93 12.44 -27.99 -6.37
N GLU A 94 12.44 -29.30 -6.16
CA GLU A 94 13.44 -30.00 -5.36
C GLU A 94 14.74 -30.11 -6.15
N GLY A 95 15.88 -29.90 -5.48
CA GLY A 95 17.18 -29.73 -6.14
C GLY A 95 17.59 -28.25 -6.21
N GLY A 96 18.88 -27.99 -6.12
CA GLY A 96 19.46 -26.65 -6.27
C GLY A 96 19.54 -26.21 -7.72
N ASP A 97 18.52 -26.53 -8.50
CA ASP A 97 18.56 -26.39 -9.95
C ASP A 97 18.68 -24.91 -10.31
N TRP A 98 19.53 -24.63 -11.30
CA TRP A 98 19.80 -23.27 -11.75
C TRP A 98 18.52 -22.49 -12.07
N ASP A 99 17.55 -23.10 -12.73
CA ASP A 99 16.29 -22.44 -13.10
C ASP A 99 15.48 -22.03 -11.87
N SER A 100 15.49 -22.86 -10.81
CA SER A 100 14.87 -22.53 -9.53
C SER A 100 15.58 -21.38 -8.82
N LEU A 101 16.91 -21.38 -8.85
CA LEU A 101 17.73 -20.30 -8.32
C LEU A 101 17.51 -18.98 -9.07
N ILE A 102 17.47 -19.01 -10.40
CA ILE A 102 17.16 -17.84 -11.23
C ILE A 102 15.75 -17.32 -10.93
N ALA A 103 14.77 -18.21 -10.77
CA ALA A 103 13.41 -17.84 -10.37
C ALA A 103 13.40 -17.11 -9.01
N MET A 104 14.17 -17.59 -8.03
CA MET A 104 14.33 -16.91 -6.74
C MET A 104 14.92 -15.51 -6.91
N LEU A 105 16.02 -15.37 -7.66
CA LEU A 105 16.67 -14.07 -7.89
C LEU A 105 15.75 -13.07 -8.61
N ILE A 106 14.99 -13.52 -9.61
CA ILE A 106 14.02 -12.68 -10.33
C ILE A 106 12.97 -12.12 -9.38
N LEU A 107 12.48 -12.92 -8.43
CA LEU A 107 11.52 -12.46 -7.42
C LEU A 107 12.18 -11.54 -6.37
N THR A 108 13.45 -11.75 -6.05
CA THR A 108 14.20 -10.92 -5.10
C THR A 108 14.52 -9.53 -5.64
N PHE A 109 14.68 -9.36 -6.95
CA PHE A 109 15.03 -8.08 -7.60
C PHE A 109 13.97 -7.60 -8.58
N PRO A 110 12.81 -7.11 -8.10
CA PRO A 110 11.73 -6.63 -8.97
C PRO A 110 12.11 -5.40 -9.80
N GLU A 111 13.12 -4.61 -9.39
CA GLU A 111 13.59 -3.42 -10.09
C GLU A 111 14.62 -3.71 -11.21
N ILE A 112 15.06 -4.96 -11.37
CA ILE A 112 16.04 -5.37 -12.38
C ILE A 112 15.33 -5.94 -13.61
N ARG A 113 15.81 -5.57 -14.81
CA ARG A 113 15.39 -6.22 -16.05
C ARG A 113 16.18 -7.52 -16.24
N TRP A 114 15.49 -8.62 -16.47
CA TRP A 114 16.11 -9.92 -16.71
C TRP A 114 16.03 -10.26 -18.20
N VAL A 115 17.15 -10.66 -18.80
CA VAL A 115 17.24 -11.07 -20.22
C VAL A 115 17.99 -12.39 -20.31
N PHE A 116 17.48 -13.31 -21.12
CA PHE A 116 17.97 -14.67 -21.25
C PHE A 116 18.67 -14.87 -22.59
N GLY A 117 19.87 -15.43 -22.53
CA GLY A 117 20.67 -15.81 -23.70
C GLY A 117 19.96 -16.87 -24.53
N VAL A 118 19.56 -17.96 -23.86
CA VAL A 118 18.80 -19.06 -24.45
C VAL A 118 17.58 -19.36 -23.59
N ILE A 119 16.40 -19.40 -24.22
CA ILE A 119 15.15 -19.82 -23.58
C ILE A 119 14.77 -21.19 -24.15
N THR A 120 14.72 -22.19 -23.27
CA THR A 120 14.28 -23.57 -23.56
C THR A 120 12.98 -23.89 -22.81
N GLY A 121 12.44 -25.10 -22.96
CA GLY A 121 11.17 -25.48 -22.31
C GLY A 121 9.92 -24.85 -22.94
N VAL A 122 10.07 -24.33 -24.15
CA VAL A 122 9.02 -23.66 -24.92
C VAL A 122 8.76 -24.52 -26.16
N ASP A 123 7.50 -24.63 -26.61
CA ASP A 123 7.19 -25.38 -27.84
C ASP A 123 8.01 -24.80 -29.01
N LYS A 124 8.61 -25.69 -29.82
CA LYS A 124 9.42 -25.29 -30.98
C LYS A 124 8.55 -24.60 -32.03
N ASP A 125 7.27 -24.92 -32.05
CA ASP A 125 6.28 -24.30 -32.92
C ASP A 125 5.74 -23.01 -32.28
N ARG A 126 6.16 -21.86 -32.83
CA ARG A 126 5.75 -20.53 -32.33
C ARG A 126 4.23 -20.34 -32.35
N GLU A 127 3.50 -21.00 -33.24
CA GLU A 127 2.05 -20.86 -33.32
C GLU A 127 1.33 -21.51 -32.13
N LYS A 128 1.93 -22.55 -31.55
CA LYS A 128 1.39 -23.30 -30.40
C LYS A 128 1.64 -22.63 -29.06
N LEU A 129 2.52 -21.63 -29.02
CA LEU A 129 2.80 -20.89 -27.79
C LEU A 129 1.59 -20.13 -27.32
N SER A 130 1.35 -20.19 -26.02
CA SER A 130 0.40 -19.30 -25.37
C SER A 130 0.85 -17.85 -25.56
N GLU A 131 -0.10 -16.92 -25.57
CA GLU A 131 0.22 -15.48 -25.70
C GLU A 131 1.10 -14.98 -24.54
N GLU A 132 1.05 -15.63 -23.38
CA GLU A 132 1.93 -15.32 -22.26
C GLU A 132 3.38 -15.76 -22.52
N GLU A 133 3.60 -16.97 -23.05
CA GLU A 133 4.94 -17.46 -23.44
C GLU A 133 5.54 -16.60 -24.55
N LYS A 134 4.76 -16.30 -25.60
CA LYS A 134 5.21 -15.42 -26.69
C LYS A 134 5.68 -14.08 -26.14
N ARG A 135 4.90 -13.49 -25.23
CA ARG A 135 5.24 -12.24 -24.55
C ARG A 135 6.53 -12.40 -23.75
N ILE A 136 6.70 -13.44 -22.94
CA ILE A 136 7.93 -13.59 -22.15
C ILE A 136 9.15 -13.74 -23.07
N VAL A 137 9.08 -14.58 -24.09
CA VAL A 137 10.17 -14.79 -25.05
C VAL A 137 10.53 -13.50 -25.78
N GLU A 138 9.53 -12.74 -26.23
CA GLU A 138 9.74 -11.45 -26.92
C GLU A 138 10.44 -10.43 -26.02
N TRP A 139 9.99 -10.29 -24.76
CA TRP A 139 10.45 -9.23 -23.85
C TRP A 139 11.73 -9.57 -23.09
N HIS A 140 12.06 -10.86 -22.97
CA HIS A 140 13.17 -11.34 -22.16
C HIS A 140 14.22 -12.14 -22.93
N SER A 141 14.19 -12.17 -24.27
CA SER A 141 15.29 -12.72 -25.08
C SER A 141 16.34 -11.65 -25.43
N LEU A 142 17.54 -12.06 -25.82
CA LEU A 142 18.63 -11.14 -26.22
C LEU A 142 18.23 -10.08 -27.27
N PRO A 143 17.46 -10.37 -28.33
CA PRO A 143 17.01 -9.35 -29.28
C PRO A 143 16.26 -8.18 -28.62
N SER A 144 15.62 -8.40 -27.46
CA SER A 144 14.93 -7.34 -26.72
C SER A 144 15.87 -6.25 -26.20
N LEU A 145 17.19 -6.50 -26.15
CA LEU A 145 18.20 -5.50 -25.78
C LEU A 145 18.42 -4.46 -26.88
N LEU A 146 18.25 -4.86 -28.13
CA LEU A 146 18.39 -4.00 -29.32
C LEU A 146 17.13 -3.19 -29.61
N ALA A 147 16.02 -3.55 -28.97
CA ALA A 147 14.78 -2.82 -29.14
C ALA A 147 14.87 -1.45 -28.48
N ASP A 148 14.33 -0.43 -29.16
CA ASP A 148 14.19 0.94 -28.65
C ASP A 148 13.31 1.03 -27.39
N TRP A 149 12.66 -0.08 -27.03
CA TRP A 149 11.62 -0.15 -26.05
C TRP A 149 12.03 -0.74 -24.72
N ARG A 150 11.71 -0.01 -23.65
CA ARG A 150 12.01 -0.41 -22.27
C ARG A 150 10.80 -0.19 -21.40
N ARG A 151 10.48 -1.21 -20.60
CA ARG A 151 9.44 -1.15 -19.57
C ARG A 151 10.11 -1.16 -18.21
N ASP A 152 9.59 -0.37 -17.28
CA ASP A 152 10.06 -0.39 -15.90
C ASP A 152 9.66 -1.73 -15.25
N PRO A 153 10.61 -2.59 -14.86
CA PRO A 153 10.30 -3.95 -14.37
C PRO A 153 9.62 -3.96 -12.99
N LEU A 154 9.63 -2.83 -12.27
CA LEU A 154 9.23 -2.74 -10.86
C LEU A 154 7.82 -3.24 -10.57
N PHE A 155 6.87 -3.12 -11.51
CA PHE A 155 5.49 -3.61 -11.36
C PHE A 155 5.12 -4.73 -12.34
N ASP A 156 6.14 -5.43 -12.84
CA ASP A 156 6.03 -6.62 -13.70
C ASP A 156 5.16 -6.43 -14.97
N PRO A 157 5.36 -5.37 -15.76
CA PRO A 157 4.52 -5.12 -16.93
C PRO A 157 4.62 -6.23 -18.00
N THR A 158 5.73 -6.97 -18.04
CA THR A 158 5.96 -8.10 -18.96
C THR A 158 5.32 -9.39 -18.47
N GLY A 159 5.09 -9.53 -17.15
CA GLY A 159 4.51 -10.72 -16.53
C GLY A 159 5.50 -11.84 -16.24
N LEU A 160 6.81 -11.57 -16.19
CA LEU A 160 7.81 -12.60 -15.88
C LEU A 160 7.68 -13.08 -14.42
N ARG A 161 7.47 -12.16 -13.47
CA ARG A 161 7.30 -12.55 -12.06
C ARG A 161 5.96 -13.25 -11.84
N ASP A 162 4.90 -12.79 -12.50
CA ASP A 162 3.60 -13.45 -12.50
C ASP A 162 3.66 -14.87 -13.10
N TRP A 163 4.44 -15.07 -14.16
CA TRP A 163 4.71 -16.39 -14.73
C TRP A 163 5.39 -17.32 -13.72
N ILE A 164 6.45 -16.86 -13.05
CA ILE A 164 7.13 -17.63 -12.00
C ILE A 164 6.15 -18.00 -10.88
N ARG A 165 5.26 -17.08 -10.48
CA ARG A 165 4.23 -17.34 -9.47
C ARG A 165 3.23 -18.41 -9.94
N LYS A 166 2.76 -18.34 -11.19
CA LYS A 166 1.86 -19.35 -11.79
C LYS A 166 2.52 -20.73 -11.84
N ASN A 167 3.77 -20.81 -12.32
CA ASN A 167 4.52 -22.06 -12.34
C ASN A 167 4.74 -22.62 -10.93
N THR A 168 5.10 -21.76 -9.98
CA THR A 168 5.25 -22.12 -8.57
C THR A 168 3.94 -22.65 -7.99
N ASN A 169 2.79 -22.03 -8.29
CA ASN A 169 1.47 -22.53 -7.88
C ASN A 169 1.17 -23.92 -8.47
N CYS A 170 1.47 -24.14 -9.76
CA CYS A 170 1.31 -25.45 -10.38
C CYS A 170 2.16 -26.52 -9.67
N ARG A 171 3.41 -26.20 -9.34
CA ARG A 171 4.33 -27.10 -8.62
C ARG A 171 3.88 -27.39 -7.19
N LEU A 172 3.45 -26.36 -6.45
CA LEU A 172 2.89 -26.52 -5.11
C LEU A 172 1.67 -27.45 -5.11
N ALA A 173 0.76 -27.27 -6.06
CA ALA A 173 -0.44 -28.07 -6.17
C ALA A 173 -0.17 -29.53 -6.57
N HIS A 174 0.73 -29.76 -7.54
CA HIS A 174 0.94 -31.07 -8.15
C HIS A 174 2.04 -31.90 -7.49
N THR A 175 3.16 -31.27 -7.11
CA THR A 175 4.34 -31.96 -6.58
C THR A 175 4.29 -32.01 -5.05
N THR A 176 4.20 -30.85 -4.41
CA THR A 176 4.28 -30.73 -2.94
C THR A 176 2.93 -30.99 -2.26
N LYS A 177 1.82 -30.98 -3.01
CA LYS A 177 0.44 -31.06 -2.51
C LYS A 177 0.14 -30.03 -1.41
N ASP A 178 0.76 -28.86 -1.56
CA ASP A 178 0.64 -27.74 -0.63
C ASP A 178 -0.57 -26.88 -1.04
N ASP A 179 -1.39 -26.43 -0.06
CA ASP A 179 -2.54 -25.55 -0.31
C ASP A 179 -2.18 -24.05 -0.45
N LEU A 180 -0.89 -23.71 -0.45
CA LEU A 180 -0.38 -22.35 -0.62
C LEU A 180 -0.62 -21.94 -2.07
N ARG A 181 -1.22 -20.78 -2.25
CA ARG A 181 -1.39 -20.17 -3.57
C ARG A 181 -0.88 -18.75 -3.53
N LEU A 182 0.17 -18.50 -4.31
CA LEU A 182 0.70 -17.17 -4.58
C LEU A 182 -0.34 -16.39 -5.40
N PRO A 183 -0.51 -15.08 -5.15
CA PRO A 183 -1.48 -14.28 -5.89
C PRO A 183 -1.02 -14.03 -7.34
N GLU A 184 -1.97 -14.14 -8.26
CA GLU A 184 -1.77 -14.00 -9.72
C GLU A 184 -2.37 -12.66 -10.20
N ARG A 185 -1.65 -11.94 -11.07
CA ARG A 185 -1.99 -10.62 -11.60
C ARG A 185 -2.19 -10.68 -13.12
N ASP A 186 -3.28 -11.31 -13.55
CA ASP A 186 -3.55 -11.50 -14.98
C ASP A 186 -3.73 -10.19 -15.76
N LYS A 187 -4.31 -9.17 -15.12
CA LYS A 187 -4.67 -7.91 -15.76
C LYS A 187 -3.49 -6.93 -15.77
N LEU A 188 -3.30 -6.24 -16.89
CA LEU A 188 -2.26 -5.21 -17.07
C LEU A 188 -2.87 -3.81 -17.00
N ALA A 189 -2.22 -2.89 -16.30
CA ALA A 189 -2.55 -1.48 -16.22
C ALA A 189 -1.43 -0.62 -16.84
N ALA A 190 -1.76 0.58 -17.30
CA ALA A 190 -0.78 1.61 -17.65
C ALA A 190 -0.99 2.85 -16.78
N ALA A 191 0.09 3.37 -16.22
CA ALA A 191 0.15 4.67 -15.57
C ALA A 191 0.96 5.63 -16.45
N ILE A 192 0.29 6.64 -17.01
CA ILE A 192 0.81 7.52 -18.05
C ILE A 192 0.87 8.93 -17.51
N ASP A 193 2.08 9.43 -17.27
CA ASP A 193 2.32 10.77 -16.73
C ASP A 193 3.80 11.15 -17.00
N GLU A 194 4.09 12.37 -17.46
CA GLU A 194 5.47 12.84 -17.63
C GLU A 194 6.20 12.99 -16.28
N GLU A 195 5.45 13.23 -15.19
CA GLU A 195 6.00 13.31 -13.85
C GLU A 195 6.20 11.90 -13.28
N LYS A 196 7.46 11.51 -13.12
CA LYS A 196 7.84 10.16 -12.65
C LYS A 196 7.23 9.80 -11.29
N SER A 197 7.04 10.77 -10.40
CA SER A 197 6.40 10.57 -9.09
C SER A 197 4.94 10.14 -9.25
N TYR A 198 4.16 10.84 -10.08
CA TYR A 198 2.77 10.50 -10.39
C TYR A 198 2.67 9.16 -11.11
N ALA A 199 3.45 8.94 -12.16
CA ALA A 199 3.40 7.70 -12.92
C ALA A 199 3.69 6.48 -12.02
N ARG A 200 4.69 6.57 -11.13
CA ARG A 200 5.03 5.48 -10.20
C ARG A 200 4.01 5.31 -9.08
N PHE A 201 3.50 6.39 -8.50
CA PHE A 201 2.50 6.31 -7.44
C PHE A 201 1.19 5.69 -7.96
N HIS A 202 0.74 6.09 -9.15
CA HIS A 202 -0.43 5.49 -9.81
C HIS A 202 -0.16 4.05 -10.26
N GLY A 203 1.03 3.77 -10.82
CA GLY A 203 1.45 2.42 -11.19
C GLY A 203 1.46 1.46 -9.99
N TYR A 204 2.02 1.91 -8.87
CA TYR A 204 2.00 1.17 -7.61
C TYR A 204 0.58 0.99 -7.08
N THR A 205 -0.27 2.01 -7.15
CA THR A 205 -1.67 1.89 -6.74
C THR A 205 -2.36 0.78 -7.54
N ALA A 206 -2.16 0.70 -8.86
CA ALA A 206 -2.67 -0.41 -9.66
C ALA A 206 -2.03 -1.76 -9.24
N TYR A 207 -0.71 -1.79 -9.03
CA TYR A 207 0.01 -3.00 -8.62
C TYR A 207 -0.50 -3.60 -7.32
N ARG A 208 -0.72 -2.74 -6.33
CA ARG A 208 -1.31 -3.03 -5.02
C ARG A 208 -2.68 -3.67 -5.12
N PHE A 209 -3.52 -3.20 -6.05
CA PHE A 209 -4.86 -3.73 -6.26
C PHE A 209 -4.90 -4.91 -7.25
N GLY A 210 -3.75 -5.53 -7.55
CA GLY A 210 -3.70 -6.80 -8.28
C GLY A 210 -3.53 -6.70 -9.79
N TYR A 211 -3.12 -5.55 -10.30
CA TYR A 211 -2.71 -5.41 -11.69
C TYR A 211 -1.19 -5.60 -11.82
N ARG A 212 -0.71 -6.11 -12.96
CA ARG A 212 0.63 -5.74 -13.44
C ARG A 212 0.56 -4.30 -13.92
N ALA A 213 1.61 -3.50 -13.78
CA ALA A 213 1.55 -2.09 -14.18
C ALA A 213 2.74 -1.67 -15.04
N ASP A 214 2.45 -0.92 -16.11
CA ASP A 214 3.44 -0.29 -16.98
C ASP A 214 3.49 1.21 -16.70
N VAL A 215 4.70 1.74 -16.47
CA VAL A 215 4.93 3.14 -16.12
C VAL A 215 5.46 3.86 -17.35
N ILE A 216 4.65 4.76 -17.90
CA ILE A 216 4.91 5.45 -19.17
C ILE A 216 5.15 6.92 -18.89
N THR A 217 6.43 7.31 -18.94
CA THR A 217 6.87 8.69 -18.62
C THR A 217 7.52 9.41 -19.79
N THR A 218 7.51 8.81 -20.98
CA THR A 218 8.15 9.37 -22.19
C THR A 218 7.23 9.23 -23.38
N TRP A 219 7.36 10.15 -24.33
CA TRP A 219 6.64 10.13 -25.59
C TRP A 219 7.02 8.91 -26.43
N THR A 220 8.30 8.53 -26.40
CA THR A 220 8.80 7.34 -27.10
C THR A 220 8.05 6.09 -26.63
N ALA A 221 7.92 5.88 -25.32
CA ALA A 221 7.16 4.77 -24.76
C ALA A 221 5.65 4.88 -25.09
N MET A 222 5.08 6.09 -25.01
CA MET A 222 3.67 6.34 -25.34
C MET A 222 3.35 5.94 -26.80
N ARG A 223 4.16 6.40 -27.76
CA ARG A 223 4.02 6.05 -29.18
C ARG A 223 4.18 4.58 -29.44
N GLU A 224 5.11 3.96 -28.74
CA GLU A 224 5.37 2.54 -28.90
C GLU A 224 4.19 1.68 -28.42
N ARG A 225 3.57 2.05 -27.29
CA ARG A 225 2.39 1.35 -26.76
C ARG A 225 1.11 1.63 -27.53
N PHE A 226 0.93 2.88 -27.97
CA PHE A 226 -0.38 3.34 -28.45
C PHE A 226 -0.40 3.94 -29.86
N GLY A 227 0.75 4.10 -30.50
CA GLY A 227 0.90 4.63 -31.86
C GLY A 227 0.47 3.64 -32.95
N LYS A 228 0.64 4.07 -34.21
CA LYS A 228 0.50 3.20 -35.39
C LYS A 228 1.65 2.18 -35.40
N GLY A 229 1.37 0.94 -35.80
CA GLY A 229 2.40 -0.08 -35.99
C GLY A 229 3.49 0.40 -36.96
N LYS A 230 4.73 -0.09 -36.81
CA LYS A 230 5.87 0.33 -37.64
C LYS A 230 5.76 -0.13 -39.11
N ASP A 231 4.90 -1.09 -39.43
CA ASP A 231 4.81 -1.69 -40.76
C ASP A 231 3.51 -1.33 -41.50
N GLU A 232 3.65 -0.64 -42.64
CA GLU A 232 2.56 -0.28 -43.57
C GLU A 232 1.96 -1.49 -44.34
N GLY A 233 2.10 -2.71 -43.82
CA GLY A 233 1.66 -3.94 -44.50
C GLY A 233 1.29 -5.12 -43.60
N GLU A 234 1.47 -5.01 -42.27
CA GLU A 234 0.89 -5.97 -41.33
C GLU A 234 -0.49 -5.48 -40.88
N SER A 235 -1.44 -6.42 -40.74
CA SER A 235 -2.81 -6.15 -40.35
C SER A 235 -2.89 -5.16 -39.17
N PRO A 236 -3.82 -4.19 -39.19
CA PRO A 236 -3.91 -3.10 -38.20
C PRO A 236 -4.32 -3.53 -36.77
N GLU A 237 -4.08 -4.77 -36.33
CA GLU A 237 -5.07 -5.49 -35.53
C GLU A 237 -4.74 -5.78 -34.06
N LYS A 238 -3.57 -5.42 -33.52
CA LYS A 238 -3.31 -5.67 -32.08
C LYS A 238 -3.60 -4.43 -31.23
N SER A 239 -4.75 -4.50 -30.56
CA SER A 239 -5.14 -3.66 -29.43
C SER A 239 -4.02 -3.54 -28.39
N HIS A 240 -4.07 -2.52 -27.54
CA HIS A 240 -2.97 -2.23 -26.60
C HIS A 240 -2.84 -3.21 -25.42
N GLY A 241 -3.77 -4.15 -25.22
CA GLY A 241 -3.70 -5.17 -24.15
C GLY A 241 -3.95 -4.71 -22.71
N TYR A 242 -3.86 -3.41 -22.42
CA TYR A 242 -4.18 -2.85 -21.09
C TYR A 242 -5.67 -2.96 -20.71
N TRP A 243 -5.93 -3.40 -19.49
CA TRP A 243 -7.26 -3.46 -18.89
C TRP A 243 -7.65 -2.13 -18.20
N LEU A 244 -6.66 -1.46 -17.60
CA LEU A 244 -6.82 -0.20 -16.88
C LEU A 244 -5.80 0.83 -17.39
N LEU A 245 -6.27 2.03 -17.70
CA LEU A 245 -5.44 3.18 -18.05
C LEU A 245 -5.65 4.27 -16.99
N LEU A 246 -4.57 4.71 -16.34
CA LEU A 246 -4.50 5.87 -15.46
C LEU A 246 -3.61 6.90 -16.15
N GLU A 247 -4.20 7.97 -16.66
CA GLU A 247 -3.54 8.86 -17.61
C GLU A 247 -3.71 10.32 -17.19
N ASP A 248 -2.63 11.10 -17.23
CA ASP A 248 -2.75 12.55 -17.04
C ASP A 248 -3.44 13.19 -18.25
N MET A 249 -4.29 14.19 -17.99
CA MET A 249 -4.99 14.88 -19.08
C MET A 249 -4.05 15.81 -19.86
N SER A 250 -3.04 16.39 -19.22
CA SER A 250 -2.23 17.48 -19.78
C SER A 250 -0.82 17.03 -20.16
N LEU A 251 -0.69 15.80 -20.68
CA LEU A 251 0.59 15.18 -21.02
C LEU A 251 1.52 16.09 -21.83
N ASN A 252 2.70 16.34 -21.27
CA ASN A 252 3.76 17.16 -21.87
C ASN A 252 5.13 16.47 -21.74
N PHE A 253 5.27 15.30 -22.36
CA PHE A 253 6.52 14.54 -22.32
C PHE A 253 7.73 15.35 -22.82
N PRO A 254 8.88 15.30 -22.14
CA PRO A 254 10.08 16.06 -22.53
C PRO A 254 10.66 15.68 -23.90
N ASP A 255 10.47 14.43 -24.33
CA ASP A 255 10.97 13.87 -25.59
C ASP A 255 9.95 13.97 -26.74
N ARG A 256 8.86 14.73 -26.59
CA ARG A 256 7.87 14.92 -27.65
C ARG A 256 8.35 15.90 -28.72
N GLU A 257 7.91 15.67 -29.95
CA GLU A 257 8.08 16.62 -31.06
C GLU A 257 7.30 17.92 -30.77
N ARG A 258 7.82 19.08 -31.17
CA ARG A 258 7.27 20.42 -30.81
C ARG A 258 5.79 20.59 -31.17
N ASP A 259 5.35 20.00 -32.28
CA ASP A 259 3.98 20.13 -32.80
C ASP A 259 3.03 19.02 -32.32
N THR A 260 3.46 18.23 -31.32
CA THR A 260 2.64 17.15 -30.76
C THR A 260 1.83 17.65 -29.57
N HIS A 261 0.58 18.02 -29.80
CA HIS A 261 -0.40 18.31 -28.76
C HIS A 261 -1.12 17.02 -28.33
N LEU A 262 -1.33 16.85 -27.03
CA LEU A 262 -2.02 15.67 -26.48
C LEU A 262 -3.26 16.03 -25.67
N LEU A 263 -3.56 17.32 -25.43
CA LEU A 263 -4.61 17.75 -24.52
C LEU A 263 -6.03 17.33 -24.98
N HIS A 264 -6.33 17.48 -26.28
CA HIS A 264 -7.63 17.05 -26.82
C HIS A 264 -7.59 15.57 -27.16
N LEU A 265 -8.43 14.79 -26.48
CA LEU A 265 -8.41 13.32 -26.63
C LEU A 265 -8.84 12.88 -28.03
N GLU A 266 -9.90 13.46 -28.55
CA GLU A 266 -10.51 13.05 -29.83
C GLU A 266 -9.72 13.56 -31.03
N LYS A 267 -9.34 14.84 -31.03
CA LYS A 267 -8.72 15.51 -32.17
C LYS A 267 -7.23 15.19 -32.30
N ASP A 268 -6.50 15.28 -31.20
CA ASP A 268 -5.03 15.21 -31.23
C ASP A 268 -4.54 13.84 -30.75
N ARG A 269 -4.94 13.43 -29.53
CA ARG A 269 -4.41 12.22 -28.89
C ARG A 269 -4.79 10.97 -29.65
N ALA A 270 -6.04 10.80 -30.05
CA ALA A 270 -6.48 9.64 -30.84
C ALA A 270 -5.83 9.60 -32.23
N THR A 271 -5.48 10.75 -32.82
CA THR A 271 -4.79 10.80 -34.11
C THR A 271 -3.34 10.30 -34.01
N ARG A 272 -2.63 10.69 -32.94
CA ARG A 272 -1.23 10.31 -32.71
C ARG A 272 -1.09 8.94 -32.05
N CYS A 273 -2.05 8.59 -31.20
CA CYS A 273 -2.15 7.34 -30.45
C CYS A 273 -3.49 6.66 -30.77
N PRO A 274 -3.68 6.09 -31.98
CA PRO A 274 -4.95 5.52 -32.43
C PRO A 274 -5.46 4.39 -31.55
N LYS A 275 -4.56 3.67 -30.86
CA LYS A 275 -4.97 2.64 -29.90
C LYS A 275 -5.68 3.21 -28.68
N LEU A 276 -5.62 4.52 -28.45
CA LEU A 276 -6.37 5.23 -27.42
C LEU A 276 -7.66 5.87 -27.95
N ASN A 277 -8.16 5.47 -29.12
CA ASN A 277 -9.42 5.98 -29.62
C ASN A 277 -10.61 5.30 -28.89
N SER A 278 -11.20 5.99 -27.91
CA SER A 278 -12.33 5.47 -27.11
C SER A 278 -13.59 5.14 -27.92
N ILE A 279 -13.71 5.65 -29.15
CA ILE A 279 -14.84 5.37 -30.05
C ILE A 279 -14.67 4.02 -30.75
N ASP A 280 -13.44 3.53 -30.85
CA ASP A 280 -13.10 2.27 -31.50
C ASP A 280 -12.87 1.17 -30.44
N PRO A 281 -13.83 0.23 -30.28
CA PRO A 281 -13.73 -0.81 -29.26
C PRO A 281 -12.77 -1.94 -29.65
N GLU A 282 -12.31 -2.00 -30.90
CA GLU A 282 -11.32 -3.00 -31.35
C GLU A 282 -9.90 -2.54 -31.02
N LEU A 283 -9.66 -1.22 -31.09
CA LEU A 283 -8.37 -0.62 -30.78
C LEU A 283 -8.21 -0.30 -29.28
N GLU A 284 -9.21 0.34 -28.67
CA GLU A 284 -9.23 0.68 -27.26
C GLU A 284 -10.11 -0.32 -26.48
N ILE A 285 -9.46 -1.40 -26.05
CA ILE A 285 -10.10 -2.53 -25.36
C ILE A 285 -10.12 -2.39 -23.83
N SER A 286 -9.63 -1.27 -23.28
CA SER A 286 -9.52 -1.10 -21.84
C SER A 286 -10.91 -1.14 -21.19
N ARG A 287 -11.01 -1.85 -20.06
CA ARG A 287 -12.24 -1.87 -19.27
C ARG A 287 -12.44 -0.53 -18.56
N TYR A 288 -11.34 0.11 -18.20
CA TYR A 288 -11.34 1.37 -17.48
C TYR A 288 -10.29 2.31 -18.07
N ARG A 289 -10.72 3.52 -18.47
CA ARG A 289 -9.83 4.61 -18.84
C ARG A 289 -10.11 5.82 -17.97
N ILE A 290 -9.17 6.14 -17.10
CA ILE A 290 -9.29 7.21 -16.12
C ILE A 290 -8.32 8.32 -16.49
N LEU A 291 -8.86 9.52 -16.70
CA LEU A 291 -8.05 10.73 -16.79
C LEU A 291 -7.96 11.40 -15.44
N ILE A 292 -6.75 11.78 -15.07
CA ILE A 292 -6.42 12.46 -13.83
C ILE A 292 -5.94 13.86 -14.21
N THR A 293 -6.46 14.90 -13.57
CA THR A 293 -6.12 16.29 -13.92
C THR A 293 -6.31 17.24 -12.75
N THR A 294 -5.54 18.31 -12.68
CA THR A 294 -5.74 19.42 -11.72
C THR A 294 -6.99 20.24 -12.02
N GLY A 295 -7.61 20.06 -13.19
CA GLY A 295 -8.82 20.77 -13.57
C GLY A 295 -8.64 22.28 -13.69
N GLN A 296 -7.42 22.74 -14.02
CA GLN A 296 -7.13 24.17 -14.21
C GLN A 296 -8.20 24.82 -15.09
N THR A 297 -8.83 25.87 -14.55
CA THR A 297 -10.00 26.52 -15.14
C THR A 297 -9.61 27.83 -15.83
N GLY A 298 -8.72 27.79 -16.81
CA GLY A 298 -8.70 28.84 -17.82
C GLY A 298 -10.04 28.88 -18.56
N HIS A 299 -10.42 30.04 -19.12
CA HIS A 299 -11.70 30.20 -19.83
C HIS A 299 -11.82 29.24 -21.05
N GLN A 300 -10.67 28.86 -21.66
CA GLN A 300 -10.56 27.84 -22.71
C GLN A 300 -10.38 26.42 -22.17
N ASP A 301 -9.76 26.23 -20.99
CA ASP A 301 -9.52 24.90 -20.42
C ASP A 301 -10.82 24.22 -19.96
N ASN A 302 -11.80 25.01 -19.53
CA ASN A 302 -13.12 24.51 -19.14
C ASN A 302 -13.89 23.87 -20.31
N SER A 303 -13.76 24.40 -21.54
CA SER A 303 -14.38 23.76 -22.71
C SER A 303 -13.69 22.44 -23.03
N THR A 304 -12.35 22.41 -23.01
CA THR A 304 -11.56 21.20 -23.30
C THR A 304 -11.83 20.08 -22.29
N LEU A 305 -11.89 20.40 -20.99
CA LEU A 305 -12.25 19.43 -19.96
C LEU A 305 -13.67 18.89 -20.17
N ARG A 306 -14.62 19.73 -20.57
CA ARG A 306 -16.00 19.31 -20.87
C ARG A 306 -16.07 18.40 -22.09
N GLU A 307 -15.33 18.71 -23.14
CA GLU A 307 -15.18 17.88 -24.36
C GLU A 307 -14.57 16.52 -24.01
N ASN A 308 -13.43 16.51 -23.32
CA ASN A 308 -12.75 15.28 -22.88
C ASN A 308 -13.65 14.41 -21.99
N ARG A 309 -14.42 15.02 -21.07
CA ARG A 309 -15.44 14.31 -20.26
C ARG A 309 -16.57 13.75 -21.10
N ALA A 310 -17.00 14.45 -22.16
CA ALA A 310 -18.04 13.95 -23.06
C ALA A 310 -17.50 12.77 -23.88
N TYR A 311 -16.30 12.91 -24.45
CA TYR A 311 -15.62 11.86 -25.22
C TYR A 311 -15.44 10.57 -24.40
N LEU A 312 -14.92 10.67 -23.17
CA LEU A 312 -14.76 9.49 -22.30
C LEU A 312 -16.08 8.86 -21.87
N ARG A 313 -17.14 9.67 -21.67
CA ARG A 313 -18.48 9.12 -21.40
C ARG A 313 -19.05 8.37 -22.60
N GLY A 314 -18.62 8.73 -23.81
CA GLY A 314 -18.96 8.04 -25.05
C GLY A 314 -18.13 6.79 -25.34
N LYS A 315 -17.20 6.39 -24.46
CA LYS A 315 -16.40 5.17 -24.62
C LYS A 315 -17.31 3.95 -24.79
N LYS A 316 -17.15 3.22 -25.90
CA LYS A 316 -18.05 2.10 -26.26
C LYS A 316 -17.87 0.87 -25.37
N LEU A 317 -16.62 0.51 -25.06
CA LEU A 317 -16.27 -0.64 -24.23
C LEU A 317 -15.77 -0.19 -22.86
N GLY A 318 -16.42 -0.61 -21.79
CA GLY A 318 -15.96 -0.31 -20.42
C GLY A 318 -16.41 1.07 -19.92
N ARG A 319 -15.57 1.73 -19.12
CA ARG A 319 -15.90 3.01 -18.47
C ARG A 319 -14.77 4.01 -18.63
N GLY A 320 -15.09 5.17 -19.20
CA GLY A 320 -14.28 6.38 -19.12
C GLY A 320 -14.65 7.23 -17.90
N LYS A 321 -13.67 7.78 -17.19
CA LYS A 321 -13.92 8.72 -16.08
C LYS A 321 -12.81 9.78 -16.00
N VAL A 322 -13.17 10.95 -15.48
CA VAL A 322 -12.21 11.99 -15.08
C VAL A 322 -12.21 12.11 -13.56
N VAL A 323 -11.02 12.18 -12.98
CA VAL A 323 -10.72 12.37 -11.56
C VAL A 323 -9.92 13.66 -11.41
N LEU A 324 -10.24 14.46 -10.40
CA LEU A 324 -9.55 15.72 -10.15
C LEU A 324 -8.46 15.53 -9.08
N LYS A 325 -7.28 16.11 -9.32
CA LYS A 325 -6.21 16.28 -8.33
C LYS A 325 -6.52 17.54 -7.49
N PRO A 326 -6.10 17.61 -6.23
CA PRO A 326 -5.44 16.55 -5.45
C PRO A 326 -6.42 15.42 -5.00
N THR A 327 -5.89 14.24 -4.71
CA THR A 327 -6.66 13.11 -4.12
C THR A 327 -6.17 12.82 -2.71
N SER A 328 -7.01 12.37 -1.78
CA SER A 328 -6.62 12.14 -0.37
C SER A 328 -5.79 10.85 -0.12
N GLY A 329 -4.98 10.42 -1.10
CA GLY A 329 -4.18 9.19 -1.06
C GLY A 329 -4.62 8.13 -2.08
N MET A 330 -3.99 6.95 -2.01
CA MET A 330 -4.21 5.86 -2.97
C MET A 330 -5.62 5.27 -2.89
N PHE A 331 -6.19 5.20 -1.68
CA PHE A 331 -7.54 4.68 -1.46
C PHE A 331 -8.61 5.62 -2.03
N ASP A 332 -8.45 6.91 -1.80
CA ASP A 332 -9.36 7.91 -2.34
C ASP A 332 -9.26 7.98 -3.86
N LEU A 333 -8.05 7.97 -4.44
CA LEU A 333 -7.86 7.84 -5.88
C LEU A 333 -8.64 6.63 -6.44
N TRP A 334 -8.48 5.45 -5.84
CA TRP A 334 -9.15 4.23 -6.31
C TRP A 334 -10.68 4.29 -6.21
N LYS A 335 -11.19 4.90 -5.13
CA LYS A 335 -12.61 5.18 -4.89
C LYS A 335 -13.15 6.20 -5.90
N GLN A 336 -12.42 7.28 -6.16
CA GLN A 336 -12.77 8.29 -7.16
C GLN A 336 -12.73 7.71 -8.58
N CYS A 337 -11.81 6.80 -8.91
CA CYS A 337 -11.85 6.04 -10.18
C CYS A 337 -13.12 5.17 -10.30
N GLY A 338 -13.80 4.89 -9.18
CA GLY A 338 -14.95 3.99 -9.11
C GLY A 338 -14.54 2.52 -9.20
N LEU A 339 -13.30 2.21 -8.83
CA LEU A 339 -12.70 0.88 -8.86
C LEU A 339 -12.84 0.15 -7.53
N LEU A 340 -13.20 0.84 -6.44
CA LEU A 340 -13.50 0.27 -5.12
C LEU A 340 -14.80 -0.56 -5.11
N ARG A 341 -14.83 -1.64 -5.88
CA ARG A 341 -15.98 -2.53 -6.07
C ARG A 341 -15.67 -3.92 -5.50
N LYS A 342 -16.71 -4.65 -5.10
CA LYS A 342 -16.57 -6.05 -4.69
C LYS A 342 -16.48 -6.93 -5.93
N THR A 343 -15.33 -7.57 -6.11
CA THR A 343 -15.11 -8.55 -7.17
C THR A 343 -15.51 -9.94 -6.65
N PRO A 344 -16.18 -10.80 -7.45
CA PRO A 344 -16.49 -12.17 -7.05
C PRO A 344 -15.23 -12.90 -6.56
N GLY A 345 -15.33 -13.60 -5.42
CA GLY A 345 -14.21 -14.32 -4.82
C GLY A 345 -13.21 -13.47 -4.03
N SER A 346 -13.19 -12.14 -4.18
CA SER A 346 -12.34 -11.27 -3.39
C SER A 346 -12.98 -10.91 -2.05
N LYS A 347 -12.19 -10.99 -0.96
CA LYS A 347 -12.56 -10.45 0.35
C LYS A 347 -12.36 -8.94 0.42
N ARG A 348 -11.43 -8.39 -0.38
CA ARG A 348 -11.08 -6.97 -0.41
C ARG A 348 -11.83 -6.24 -1.53
N LEU A 349 -12.35 -5.06 -1.21
CA LEU A 349 -12.91 -4.13 -2.20
C LEU A 349 -11.78 -3.52 -3.02
N GLY A 350 -11.97 -3.45 -4.33
CA GLY A 350 -11.02 -2.77 -5.22
C GLY A 350 -10.05 -3.68 -5.95
N ASN A 351 -9.93 -4.95 -5.58
CA ASN A 351 -9.06 -5.90 -6.27
C ASN A 351 -9.45 -6.09 -7.74
N ALA A 352 -8.44 -6.21 -8.58
CA ALA A 352 -8.56 -6.61 -9.97
C ALA A 352 -9.31 -7.93 -10.11
N GLU A 353 -9.92 -8.14 -11.28
CA GLU A 353 -10.55 -9.41 -11.62
C GLU A 353 -9.52 -10.53 -11.69
N GLY A 354 -9.78 -11.63 -10.99
CA GLY A 354 -8.84 -12.76 -10.86
C GLY A 354 -7.91 -12.66 -9.64
N PHE A 355 -7.63 -11.45 -9.14
CA PHE A 355 -6.69 -11.25 -8.04
C PHE A 355 -7.33 -11.55 -6.67
N GLN A 356 -6.82 -12.59 -6.01
CA GLN A 356 -7.30 -13.07 -4.72
C GLN A 356 -6.34 -12.67 -3.58
N TRP A 357 -6.71 -11.63 -2.83
CA TRP A 357 -5.98 -11.19 -1.64
C TRP A 357 -6.92 -10.52 -0.62
N PRO A 358 -6.75 -10.71 0.70
CA PRO A 358 -5.81 -11.62 1.36
C PRO A 358 -6.15 -13.10 1.09
N PRO A 359 -5.22 -14.04 1.37
CA PRO A 359 -5.40 -15.45 1.04
C PRO A 359 -6.68 -16.05 1.65
N ALA A 360 -7.17 -17.11 1.01
CA ALA A 360 -8.29 -17.89 1.54
C ALA A 360 -7.91 -18.49 2.91
N ARG A 361 -8.93 -18.88 3.70
CA ARG A 361 -8.64 -19.58 4.95
C ARG A 361 -7.89 -20.88 4.64
N PRO A 362 -6.94 -21.29 5.49
CA PRO A 362 -6.25 -22.57 5.33
C PRO A 362 -7.29 -23.68 5.17
N ARG A 363 -7.10 -24.58 4.20
CA ARG A 363 -7.94 -25.77 4.14
C ARG A 363 -7.52 -26.65 5.30
N GLY A 364 -8.49 -27.15 6.08
CA GLY A 364 -8.20 -28.13 7.12
C GLY A 364 -7.86 -29.47 6.47
N THR A 365 -6.66 -29.60 5.90
CA THR A 365 -6.16 -30.86 5.35
C THR A 365 -5.53 -31.67 6.47
N GLY A 366 -5.91 -32.95 6.55
CA GLY A 366 -5.40 -33.86 7.57
C GLY A 366 -3.88 -34.00 7.51
N GLU A 367 -3.25 -33.84 8.67
CA GLU A 367 -1.95 -34.36 9.16
C GLU A 367 -0.67 -34.34 8.30
N GLN A 368 -0.66 -33.97 7.01
CA GLN A 368 0.55 -34.11 6.18
C GLN A 368 1.11 -32.84 5.53
N CYS A 369 0.50 -31.66 5.74
CA CYS A 369 1.01 -30.40 5.18
C CYS A 369 1.74 -29.58 6.25
N GLY A 370 2.97 -29.12 5.95
CA GLY A 370 3.74 -28.27 6.85
C GLY A 370 3.02 -26.97 7.20
N HIS A 371 3.17 -26.50 8.44
CA HIS A 371 2.45 -25.32 8.95
C HIS A 371 3.04 -23.97 8.47
N GLY A 372 4.11 -23.96 7.68
CA GLY A 372 4.83 -22.76 7.23
C GLY A 372 4.77 -22.57 5.71
N ALA A 373 5.28 -21.43 5.25
CA ALA A 373 5.61 -21.25 3.85
C ALA A 373 6.79 -22.16 3.48
N PRO A 374 6.88 -22.65 2.23
CA PRO A 374 8.05 -23.37 1.74
C PRO A 374 9.35 -22.59 1.99
N GLY A 375 10.40 -23.28 2.44
CA GLY A 375 11.64 -22.63 2.92
C GLY A 375 12.29 -21.69 1.90
N LYS A 376 12.29 -22.05 0.60
CA LYS A 376 12.81 -21.19 -0.48
C LYS A 376 12.01 -19.90 -0.65
N LEU A 377 10.67 -19.97 -0.53
CA LEU A 377 9.81 -18.77 -0.60
C LEU A 377 10.02 -17.87 0.63
N LEU A 378 10.19 -18.46 1.80
CA LEU A 378 10.52 -17.71 3.02
C LEU A 378 11.87 -16.99 2.88
N LEU A 379 12.89 -17.67 2.34
CA LEU A 379 14.21 -17.08 2.12
C LEU A 379 14.16 -15.86 1.17
N VAL A 380 13.37 -15.94 0.09
CA VAL A 380 13.13 -14.80 -0.81
C VAL A 380 12.40 -13.68 -0.07
N ALA A 381 11.35 -14.00 0.70
CA ALA A 381 10.58 -13.02 1.46
C ALA A 381 11.44 -12.30 2.52
N ASP A 382 12.28 -13.03 3.27
CA ASP A 382 13.18 -12.46 4.27
C ASP A 382 14.20 -11.52 3.62
N LYS A 383 14.75 -11.88 2.44
CA LYS A 383 15.66 -11.00 1.70
C LYS A 383 14.95 -9.73 1.22
N LEU A 384 13.72 -9.84 0.74
CA LEU A 384 12.92 -8.66 0.35
C LEU A 384 12.62 -7.74 1.55
N ILE A 385 12.31 -8.31 2.72
CA ILE A 385 12.12 -7.56 3.97
C ILE A 385 13.40 -6.85 4.38
N GLU A 386 14.55 -7.53 4.38
CA GLU A 386 15.85 -6.95 4.69
C GLU A 386 16.14 -5.74 3.80
N ARG A 387 16.00 -5.90 2.47
CA ARG A 387 16.21 -4.82 1.49
C ARG A 387 15.23 -3.66 1.69
N SER A 388 13.97 -3.96 2.02
CA SER A 388 12.94 -2.97 2.32
C SER A 388 13.26 -2.19 3.60
N GLN A 389 13.65 -2.87 4.68
CA GLN A 389 14.01 -2.26 5.96
C GLN A 389 15.23 -1.33 5.83
N VAL A 390 16.26 -1.71 5.08
CA VAL A 390 17.42 -0.83 4.82
C VAL A 390 17.03 0.43 4.04
N SER A 391 15.96 0.36 3.24
CA SER A 391 15.52 1.46 2.38
C SER A 391 14.66 2.49 3.10
N ILE A 392 14.07 2.19 4.26
CA ILE A 392 13.02 3.04 4.84
C ILE A 392 13.54 4.37 5.36
N ASP A 393 14.68 4.35 6.06
CA ASP A 393 15.30 5.55 6.60
C ASP A 393 15.98 6.40 5.51
N LYS A 394 16.19 5.82 4.32
CA LYS A 394 16.84 6.45 3.17
C LYS A 394 15.85 6.93 2.10
N ALA A 395 14.56 6.63 2.26
CA ALA A 395 13.55 6.91 1.25
C ALA A 395 13.22 8.41 1.21
N ALA A 396 13.95 9.13 0.35
CA ALA A 396 13.82 10.58 0.18
C ALA A 396 12.79 10.98 -0.90
N THR A 397 12.42 10.04 -1.78
CA THR A 397 11.49 10.31 -2.88
C THR A 397 10.33 9.32 -2.90
N VAL A 398 9.21 9.74 -3.51
CA VAL A 398 8.05 8.86 -3.78
C VAL A 398 8.48 7.58 -4.51
N GLY A 399 9.46 7.66 -5.41
CA GLY A 399 10.00 6.49 -6.10
C GLY A 399 10.70 5.49 -5.18
N ASP A 400 11.46 5.99 -4.19
CA ASP A 400 12.12 5.14 -3.19
C ASP A 400 11.11 4.50 -2.26
N ALA A 401 10.13 5.28 -1.80
CA ALA A 401 9.07 4.78 -0.94
C ALA A 401 8.24 3.71 -1.65
N VAL A 402 7.89 3.95 -2.92
CA VAL A 402 7.17 2.97 -3.76
C VAL A 402 8.00 1.71 -4.01
N ARG A 403 9.32 1.81 -4.24
CA ARG A 403 10.20 0.63 -4.34
C ARG A 403 10.14 -0.20 -3.05
N GLY A 404 10.29 0.45 -1.89
CA GLY A 404 10.19 -0.22 -0.59
C GLY A 404 8.84 -0.89 -0.38
N ALA A 405 7.75 -0.25 -0.83
CA ALA A 405 6.40 -0.78 -0.77
C ALA A 405 6.22 -2.01 -1.67
N VAL A 406 6.82 -2.05 -2.85
CA VAL A 406 6.80 -3.24 -3.74
C VAL A 406 7.53 -4.40 -3.09
N LEU A 407 8.75 -4.19 -2.59
CA LEU A 407 9.53 -5.24 -1.92
C LEU A 407 8.75 -5.87 -0.76
N ALA A 408 8.15 -5.02 0.10
CA ALA A 408 7.35 -5.47 1.23
C ALA A 408 6.04 -6.16 0.81
N THR A 409 5.39 -5.68 -0.26
CA THR A 409 4.18 -6.30 -0.82
C THR A 409 4.50 -7.68 -1.38
N ASP A 410 5.57 -7.81 -2.17
CA ASP A 410 5.97 -9.09 -2.75
C ASP A 410 6.38 -10.08 -1.66
N ALA A 411 7.13 -9.65 -0.63
CA ALA A 411 7.47 -10.49 0.51
C ALA A 411 6.22 -11.04 1.22
N LEU A 412 5.26 -10.15 1.52
CA LEU A 412 3.99 -10.51 2.14
C LEU A 412 3.22 -11.54 1.30
N GLU A 413 3.16 -11.33 -0.01
CA GLU A 413 2.46 -12.22 -0.93
C GLU A 413 3.13 -13.59 -1.07
N LEU A 414 4.47 -13.65 -1.07
CA LEU A 414 5.22 -14.90 -1.14
C LEU A 414 5.06 -15.77 0.11
N THR A 415 4.87 -15.16 1.29
CA THR A 415 4.56 -15.92 2.52
C THR A 415 3.14 -16.46 2.57
N GLY A 416 2.20 -15.88 1.82
CA GLY A 416 0.77 -16.21 1.89
C GLY A 416 0.17 -16.12 3.31
N GLY A 417 0.79 -15.33 4.20
CA GLY A 417 0.41 -15.22 5.61
C GLY A 417 0.76 -16.43 6.48
N ARG A 418 1.42 -17.47 5.93
CA ARG A 418 1.71 -18.73 6.63
C ARG A 418 2.76 -18.63 7.72
N THR A 419 3.75 -17.78 7.52
CA THR A 419 4.80 -17.46 8.49
C THR A 419 4.39 -16.16 9.17
N PRO A 420 3.60 -16.21 10.26
CA PRO A 420 2.79 -15.06 10.64
C PRO A 420 3.63 -13.88 11.15
N THR A 421 4.80 -14.16 11.73
CA THR A 421 5.77 -13.15 12.16
C THR A 421 6.33 -12.39 10.97
N THR A 422 6.90 -13.11 9.99
CA THR A 422 7.43 -12.55 8.74
C THR A 422 6.34 -11.81 7.96
N ALA A 423 5.13 -12.38 7.88
CA ALA A 423 4.00 -11.74 7.20
C ALA A 423 3.55 -10.45 7.89
N ILE A 424 3.51 -10.40 9.23
CA ILE A 424 3.19 -9.15 9.97
C ILE A 424 4.28 -8.10 9.76
N GLU A 425 5.54 -8.49 9.73
CA GLU A 425 6.66 -7.59 9.45
C GLU A 425 6.59 -6.99 8.03
N ALA A 426 6.40 -7.84 7.01
CA ALA A 426 6.20 -7.40 5.63
C ALA A 426 4.96 -6.48 5.49
N LEU A 427 3.85 -6.82 6.15
CA LEU A 427 2.64 -5.99 6.15
C LEU A 427 2.87 -4.63 6.84
N SER A 428 3.65 -4.62 7.93
CA SER A 428 4.05 -3.38 8.60
C SER A 428 4.86 -2.49 7.68
N LEU A 429 5.90 -3.05 7.04
CA LEU A 429 6.74 -2.32 6.10
C LEU A 429 5.96 -1.80 4.90
N LYS A 430 5.09 -2.63 4.31
CA LYS A 430 4.20 -2.22 3.21
C LYS A 430 3.44 -0.95 3.60
N HIS A 431 2.73 -0.96 4.73
CA HIS A 431 1.94 0.21 5.12
C HIS A 431 2.77 1.43 5.54
N ARG A 432 3.95 1.24 6.13
CA ARG A 432 4.88 2.35 6.42
C ARG A 432 5.32 3.03 5.12
N PHE A 433 5.75 2.25 4.12
CA PHE A 433 6.15 2.79 2.82
C PHE A 433 5.00 3.41 2.03
N GLU A 434 3.81 2.82 2.09
CA GLU A 434 2.61 3.40 1.47
C GLU A 434 2.28 4.78 2.06
N VAL A 435 2.29 4.91 3.39
CA VAL A 435 2.03 6.20 4.06
C VAL A 435 3.16 7.18 3.80
N LEU A 436 4.42 6.72 3.80
CA LEU A 436 5.56 7.55 3.44
C LEU A 436 5.43 8.11 2.02
N ALA A 437 5.04 7.26 1.05
CA ALA A 437 4.80 7.67 -0.31
C ALA A 437 3.66 8.70 -0.41
N GLU A 438 2.56 8.52 0.33
CA GLU A 438 1.45 9.49 0.41
C GLU A 438 1.91 10.81 1.03
N CYS A 439 2.63 10.80 2.15
CA CYS A 439 3.15 12.02 2.79
C CYS A 439 4.12 12.80 1.90
N GLN A 440 4.90 12.11 1.07
CA GLN A 440 5.88 12.73 0.15
C GLN A 440 5.26 13.15 -1.19
N PHE A 441 4.03 12.74 -1.49
CA PHE A 441 3.41 12.98 -2.78
C PHE A 441 2.76 14.37 -2.84
N SER A 442 3.22 15.22 -3.76
CA SER A 442 2.64 16.57 -3.91
C SER A 442 1.21 16.55 -4.46
N GLY A 443 0.80 15.44 -5.10
CA GLY A 443 -0.55 15.27 -5.64
C GLY A 443 -1.59 14.81 -4.62
N THR A 444 -1.19 14.52 -3.37
CA THR A 444 -2.15 14.23 -2.32
C THR A 444 -2.68 15.48 -1.64
N GLU A 445 -3.95 15.44 -1.24
CA GLU A 445 -4.49 16.46 -0.34
C GLU A 445 -3.71 16.44 0.99
N HIS A 446 -3.74 17.56 1.70
CA HIS A 446 -3.16 17.63 3.04
C HIS A 446 -3.80 16.62 4.00
N HIS A 447 -5.04 16.19 3.73
CA HIS A 447 -5.72 15.16 4.50
C HIS A 447 -5.57 13.79 3.85
N ILE A 448 -5.05 12.79 4.57
CA ILE A 448 -4.94 11.40 4.10
C ILE A 448 -6.07 10.57 4.69
N GLU A 449 -6.85 9.87 3.85
CA GLU A 449 -7.92 8.98 4.35
C GLU A 449 -7.32 7.76 5.10
N THR A 450 -7.26 7.82 6.44
CA THR A 450 -6.68 6.74 7.27
C THR A 450 -7.62 5.56 7.52
N LYS A 451 -8.94 5.77 7.49
CA LYS A 451 -9.92 4.73 7.83
C LYS A 451 -9.86 3.50 6.90
N PRO A 452 -9.86 3.63 5.56
CA PRO A 452 -9.73 2.47 4.67
C PRO A 452 -8.45 1.66 4.92
N ARG A 453 -7.36 2.34 5.29
CA ARG A 453 -6.09 1.72 5.66
C ARG A 453 -6.22 0.92 6.96
N MET A 454 -6.86 1.46 8.00
CA MET A 454 -7.10 0.74 9.26
C MET A 454 -7.98 -0.50 9.05
N ASP A 455 -9.01 -0.40 8.21
CA ASP A 455 -9.88 -1.52 7.85
C ASP A 455 -9.11 -2.60 7.08
N GLU A 456 -8.20 -2.20 6.19
CA GLU A 456 -7.32 -3.14 5.47
C GLU A 456 -6.34 -3.85 6.43
N ILE A 457 -5.66 -3.12 7.31
CA ILE A 457 -4.74 -3.70 8.31
C ILE A 457 -5.49 -4.73 9.15
N ALA A 458 -6.71 -4.41 9.61
CA ALA A 458 -7.54 -5.35 10.37
C ALA A 458 -7.85 -6.62 9.56
N LEU A 459 -8.25 -6.46 8.30
CA LEU A 459 -8.58 -7.57 7.40
C LEU A 459 -7.37 -8.49 7.14
N GLU A 460 -6.20 -7.91 6.87
CA GLU A 460 -4.97 -8.68 6.59
C GLU A 460 -4.43 -9.36 7.84
N THR A 461 -4.37 -8.66 8.97
CA THR A 461 -3.92 -9.26 10.24
C THR A 461 -4.86 -10.36 10.71
N GLU A 462 -6.18 -10.25 10.48
CA GLU A 462 -7.12 -11.34 10.73
C GLU A 462 -6.84 -12.55 9.83
N ALA A 463 -6.52 -12.34 8.55
CA ALA A 463 -6.18 -13.41 7.62
C ALA A 463 -4.89 -14.13 8.02
N ILE A 464 -3.82 -13.38 8.32
CA ILE A 464 -2.55 -13.91 8.84
C ILE A 464 -2.77 -14.66 10.16
N SER A 465 -3.65 -14.13 11.03
CA SER A 465 -3.90 -14.73 12.34
C SER A 465 -4.50 -16.14 12.28
N GLN A 466 -5.05 -16.57 11.13
CA GLN A 466 -5.64 -17.90 10.98
C GLN A 466 -4.63 -19.04 11.14
N TRP A 467 -3.35 -18.74 10.94
CA TRP A 467 -2.24 -19.69 11.11
C TRP A 467 -1.79 -19.86 12.56
N PHE A 468 -2.24 -18.99 13.48
CA PHE A 468 -2.04 -19.23 14.92
C PHE A 468 -3.06 -20.23 15.47
N ASP A 469 -2.75 -20.76 16.66
CA ASP A 469 -3.69 -21.55 17.45
C ASP A 469 -5.02 -20.82 17.63
N LYS A 470 -6.14 -21.58 17.58
CA LYS A 470 -7.51 -21.06 17.66
C LYS A 470 -7.72 -20.13 18.86
N SER A 471 -7.12 -20.44 20.00
CA SER A 471 -7.23 -19.61 21.22
C SER A 471 -6.51 -18.27 21.09
N GLN A 472 -5.46 -18.21 20.27
CA GLN A 472 -4.59 -17.05 20.11
C GLN A 472 -4.96 -16.16 18.92
N ARG A 473 -5.64 -16.68 17.88
CA ARG A 473 -5.91 -15.95 16.62
C ARG A 473 -6.37 -14.51 16.82
N LYS A 474 -7.46 -14.31 17.55
CA LYS A 474 -8.01 -12.96 17.75
C LYS A 474 -7.08 -12.07 18.60
N LYS A 475 -6.25 -12.63 19.48
CA LYS A 475 -5.23 -11.86 20.21
C LYS A 475 -4.07 -11.50 19.28
N ALA A 476 -3.62 -12.43 18.45
CA ALA A 476 -2.57 -12.22 17.46
C ALA A 476 -2.97 -11.16 16.42
N ALA A 477 -4.21 -11.22 15.89
CA ALA A 477 -4.75 -10.21 14.98
C ALA A 477 -4.74 -8.81 15.61
N LEU A 478 -5.27 -8.66 16.82
CA LEU A 478 -5.29 -7.37 17.52
C LEU A 478 -3.88 -6.85 17.85
N ASN A 479 -2.96 -7.73 18.26
CA ASN A 479 -1.57 -7.36 18.51
C ASN A 479 -0.86 -6.92 17.21
N GLY A 480 -1.05 -7.65 16.12
CA GLY A 480 -0.50 -7.31 14.81
C GLY A 480 -1.04 -5.97 14.31
N GLN A 481 -2.35 -5.76 14.40
CA GLN A 481 -2.99 -4.49 14.05
C GLN A 481 -2.42 -3.33 14.88
N MET A 482 -2.32 -3.50 16.20
CA MET A 482 -1.76 -2.48 17.09
C MET A 482 -0.30 -2.17 16.75
N HIS A 483 0.52 -3.19 16.48
CA HIS A 483 1.92 -3.01 16.11
C HIS A 483 2.06 -2.20 14.82
N ILE A 484 1.36 -2.58 13.76
CA ILE A 484 1.43 -1.90 12.45
C ILE A 484 0.93 -0.45 12.57
N LEU A 485 -0.14 -0.21 13.31
CA LEU A 485 -0.67 1.15 13.49
C LEU A 485 0.28 2.06 14.28
N ASN A 486 1.00 1.53 15.26
CA ASN A 486 2.02 2.31 15.97
C ASN A 486 3.14 2.76 15.01
N GLU A 487 3.56 1.89 14.08
CA GLU A 487 4.55 2.26 13.06
C GLU A 487 4.00 3.29 12.06
N VAL A 488 2.74 3.17 11.65
CA VAL A 488 2.08 4.18 10.80
C VAL A 488 1.99 5.54 11.52
N VAL A 489 1.62 5.55 12.80
CA VAL A 489 1.60 6.76 13.65
C VAL A 489 2.97 7.43 13.68
N ARG A 490 4.05 6.66 13.76
CA ARG A 490 5.41 7.19 13.73
C ARG A 490 5.71 7.91 12.42
N VAL A 491 5.40 7.30 11.27
CA VAL A 491 5.60 7.92 9.94
C VAL A 491 4.78 9.20 9.79
N LEU A 492 3.51 9.19 10.21
CA LEU A 492 2.62 10.36 10.16
C LEU A 492 3.17 11.51 11.01
N ARG A 493 3.66 11.19 12.22
CA ARG A 493 4.28 12.17 13.12
C ARG A 493 5.54 12.79 12.51
N GLU A 494 6.44 11.96 11.96
CA GLU A 494 7.67 12.42 11.31
C GLU A 494 7.39 13.36 10.12
N HIS A 495 6.21 13.25 9.50
CA HIS A 495 5.77 14.08 8.37
C HIS A 495 4.71 15.14 8.73
N ASN A 496 4.54 15.43 10.03
CA ASN A 496 3.61 16.45 10.55
C ASN A 496 2.14 16.27 10.13
N GLN A 497 1.70 15.04 9.90
CA GLN A 497 0.29 14.68 9.59
C GLN A 497 -0.50 14.46 10.88
N PHE A 498 -0.70 15.52 11.65
CA PHE A 498 -1.16 15.43 13.04
C PHE A 498 -2.61 14.96 13.19
N ASP A 499 -3.51 15.35 12.28
CA ASP A 499 -4.92 14.97 12.38
C ASP A 499 -5.10 13.47 12.09
N GLU A 500 -4.40 12.97 11.08
CA GLU A 500 -4.28 11.56 10.71
C GLU A 500 -3.65 10.76 11.85
N GLU A 501 -2.57 11.28 12.45
CA GLU A 501 -1.91 10.70 13.62
C GLU A 501 -2.92 10.51 14.76
N GLN A 502 -3.70 11.54 15.10
CA GLN A 502 -4.68 11.46 16.19
C GLN A 502 -5.78 10.43 15.92
N VAL A 503 -6.24 10.31 14.68
CA VAL A 503 -7.20 9.27 14.28
C VAL A 503 -6.62 7.87 14.52
N CYS A 504 -5.38 7.64 14.08
CA CYS A 504 -4.69 6.36 14.30
C CYS A 504 -4.42 6.09 15.79
N VAL A 505 -3.96 7.08 16.55
CA VAL A 505 -3.71 6.97 18.00
C VAL A 505 -4.98 6.63 18.77
N ARG A 506 -6.12 7.24 18.41
CA ARG A 506 -7.42 6.91 19.01
C ARG A 506 -7.73 5.42 18.80
N HIS A 507 -7.58 4.93 17.57
CA HIS A 507 -7.82 3.53 17.25
C HIS A 507 -6.85 2.58 17.96
N VAL A 508 -5.57 2.95 18.10
CA VAL A 508 -4.59 2.20 18.89
C VAL A 508 -5.03 2.08 20.36
N ARG A 509 -5.56 3.16 20.97
CA ARG A 509 -6.08 3.11 22.34
C ARG A 509 -7.26 2.14 22.46
N GLU A 510 -8.19 2.17 21.50
CA GLU A 510 -9.33 1.23 21.48
C GLU A 510 -8.85 -0.24 21.40
N LEU A 511 -7.84 -0.53 20.58
CA LEU A 511 -7.23 -1.86 20.49
C LEU A 511 -6.53 -2.25 21.80
N HIS A 512 -5.79 -1.34 22.40
CA HIS A 512 -5.10 -1.56 23.67
C HIS A 512 -6.11 -1.86 24.80
N THR A 513 -7.16 -1.06 24.93
CA THR A 513 -8.24 -1.29 25.89
C THR A 513 -8.90 -2.65 25.65
N THR A 514 -9.17 -3.00 24.40
CA THR A 514 -9.75 -4.30 24.02
C THR A 514 -8.85 -5.47 24.44
N LEU A 515 -7.54 -5.39 24.19
CA LEU A 515 -6.56 -6.38 24.63
C LEU A 515 -6.44 -6.45 26.16
N TRP A 516 -6.44 -5.30 26.83
CA TRP A 516 -6.34 -5.18 28.28
C TRP A 516 -7.54 -5.81 28.99
N MET A 517 -8.75 -5.56 28.52
CA MET A 517 -9.98 -6.18 29.03
C MET A 517 -9.95 -7.70 28.88
N ARG A 518 -9.52 -8.18 27.71
CA ARG A 518 -9.51 -9.62 27.42
C ARG A 518 -8.53 -10.41 28.30
N LYS A 519 -7.50 -9.76 28.85
CA LYS A 519 -6.52 -10.41 29.73
C LYS A 519 -7.13 -10.89 31.06
N ARG A 520 -8.14 -10.19 31.61
CA ARG A 520 -8.79 -10.58 32.87
C ARG A 520 -10.27 -10.18 32.88
N PRO A 521 -11.23 -11.10 33.09
CA PRO A 521 -12.67 -10.80 32.96
C PRO A 521 -13.20 -9.81 33.99
N TRP A 522 -12.65 -9.75 35.22
CA TRP A 522 -13.09 -8.74 36.22
C TRP A 522 -12.86 -7.29 35.76
N ARG A 523 -11.98 -7.07 34.77
CA ARG A 523 -11.71 -5.74 34.21
C ARG A 523 -12.89 -5.14 33.46
N TYR A 524 -13.87 -5.95 33.04
CA TYR A 524 -15.10 -5.44 32.40
C TYR A 524 -15.91 -4.51 33.33
N VAL A 525 -15.71 -4.58 34.65
CA VAL A 525 -16.32 -3.64 35.61
C VAL A 525 -15.87 -2.18 35.37
N PHE A 526 -14.62 -1.97 34.92
CA PHE A 526 -14.09 -0.64 34.60
C PHE A 526 -14.40 -0.16 33.19
N PHE A 527 -15.01 -1.01 32.35
CA PHE A 527 -15.31 -0.68 30.96
C PHE A 527 -16.09 0.63 30.76
N PRO A 528 -17.20 0.92 31.50
CA PRO A 528 -17.92 2.18 31.32
C PRO A 528 -17.05 3.39 31.65
N PHE A 529 -16.21 3.29 32.69
CA PHE A 529 -15.29 4.36 33.07
C PHE A 529 -14.21 4.59 32.00
N ILE A 530 -13.61 3.52 31.47
CA ILE A 530 -12.59 3.64 30.42
C ILE A 530 -13.19 4.22 29.14
N ARG A 531 -14.37 3.74 28.71
CA ARG A 531 -15.08 4.28 27.55
C ARG A 531 -15.43 5.76 27.72
N TYR A 532 -15.78 6.16 28.94
CA TYR A 532 -16.03 7.55 29.26
C TYR A 532 -14.77 8.41 29.10
N VAL A 533 -13.63 7.96 29.61
CA VAL A 533 -12.34 8.67 29.44
C VAL A 533 -11.90 8.70 27.97
N GLU A 534 -12.09 7.60 27.22
CA GLU A 534 -11.83 7.57 25.76
C GLU A 534 -12.69 8.60 25.02
N LEU A 535 -13.97 8.72 25.39
CA LEU A 535 -14.89 9.71 24.81
C LEU A 535 -14.45 11.15 25.10
N LEU A 536 -13.99 11.43 26.32
CA LEU A 536 -13.45 12.73 26.70
C LEU A 536 -12.15 13.07 25.94
N LEU A 537 -11.31 12.07 25.68
CA LEU A 537 -10.06 12.22 24.93
C LEU A 537 -10.25 12.22 23.41
N ALA A 538 -11.45 11.93 22.91
CA ALA A 538 -11.69 11.80 21.48
C ALA A 538 -11.47 13.13 20.73
N SER A 539 -12.07 14.23 21.20
CA SER A 539 -11.86 15.56 20.61
C SER A 539 -12.15 16.68 21.60
N PHE A 540 -11.52 17.84 21.41
CA PHE A 540 -11.74 19.01 22.26
C PHE A 540 -13.18 19.56 22.22
N PRO A 541 -13.85 19.68 21.05
CA PRO A 541 -15.26 20.10 21.02
C PRO A 541 -16.19 19.12 21.76
N GLN A 542 -15.95 17.81 21.60
CA GLN A 542 -16.72 16.79 22.31
C GLN A 542 -16.50 16.85 23.82
N PHE A 543 -15.27 17.10 24.25
CA PHE A 543 -14.96 17.37 25.66
C PHE A 543 -15.78 18.56 26.20
N LEU A 544 -15.82 19.69 25.47
CA LEU A 544 -16.62 20.86 25.88
C LEU A 544 -18.11 20.54 25.98
N ILE A 545 -18.66 19.79 25.02
CA ILE A 545 -20.05 19.34 25.06
C ILE A 545 -20.30 18.47 26.29
N ILE A 546 -19.40 17.53 26.61
CA ILE A 546 -19.55 16.65 27.77
C ILE A 546 -19.47 17.45 29.08
N VAL A 547 -18.58 18.43 29.18
CA VAL A 547 -18.52 19.33 30.34
C VAL A 547 -19.82 20.13 30.48
N ALA A 548 -20.36 20.68 29.39
CA ALA A 548 -21.64 21.39 29.42
C ALA A 548 -22.80 20.47 29.84
N VAL A 549 -22.83 19.22 29.39
CA VAL A 549 -23.80 18.21 29.82
C VAL A 549 -23.66 17.93 31.32
N TRP A 550 -22.43 17.74 31.82
CA TRP A 550 -22.19 17.54 33.26
C TRP A 550 -22.66 18.71 34.10
N LEU A 551 -22.32 19.94 33.72
CA LEU A 551 -22.78 21.14 34.42
C LEU A 551 -24.31 21.24 34.42
N SER A 552 -24.97 20.87 33.33
CA SER A 552 -26.43 20.85 33.25
C SER A 552 -27.05 19.79 34.18
N VAL A 553 -26.49 18.57 34.20
CA VAL A 553 -26.96 17.50 35.10
C VAL A 553 -26.74 17.89 36.57
N LEU A 554 -25.56 18.41 36.90
CA LEU A 554 -25.24 18.89 38.25
C LEU A 554 -26.14 20.05 38.66
N ALA A 555 -26.45 20.98 37.75
CA ALA A 555 -27.37 22.09 38.03
C ALA A 555 -28.76 21.58 38.42
N VAL A 556 -29.27 20.58 37.72
CA VAL A 556 -30.54 19.92 38.05
C VAL A 556 -30.43 19.19 39.40
N LEU A 557 -29.35 18.44 39.65
CA LEU A 557 -29.16 17.72 40.91
C LEU A 557 -29.06 18.66 42.10
N PHE A 558 -28.35 19.79 41.98
CA PHE A 558 -28.30 20.82 43.01
C PHE A 558 -29.65 21.51 43.20
N ALA A 559 -30.38 21.82 42.13
CA ALA A 559 -31.72 22.38 42.22
C ALA A 559 -32.72 21.45 42.95
N LEU A 560 -32.56 20.13 42.79
CA LEU A 560 -33.33 19.11 43.52
C LEU A 560 -32.83 18.89 44.96
N ALA A 561 -31.56 19.20 45.23
CA ALA A 561 -30.94 19.04 46.54
C ALA A 561 -31.24 20.19 47.51
N LEU A 562 -31.68 21.33 46.99
CA LEU A 562 -32.07 22.49 47.79
C LEU A 562 -33.32 22.17 48.62
N PRO A 563 -33.28 22.35 49.94
CA PRO A 563 -34.42 22.06 50.79
C PRO A 563 -35.60 22.99 50.46
N ASP A 564 -36.82 22.44 50.43
CA ASP A 564 -38.07 23.18 50.18
C ASP A 564 -38.43 24.20 51.27
N THR A 565 -37.56 24.39 52.27
CA THR A 565 -37.74 25.31 53.40
C THR A 565 -37.64 26.79 53.01
N CYS A 566 -37.25 27.12 51.78
CA CYS A 566 -37.51 28.44 51.19
C CYS A 566 -38.99 28.53 50.79
N GLY A 567 -39.86 28.58 51.81
CA GLY A 567 -41.29 28.78 51.66
C GLY A 567 -41.59 30.13 51.00
N GLY A 568 -42.11 30.07 49.78
CA GLY A 568 -42.74 31.20 49.10
C GLY A 568 -41.88 31.88 48.04
N ALA A 569 -42.21 31.61 46.78
CA ALA A 569 -41.94 32.44 45.60
C ALA A 569 -40.53 32.44 44.96
N VAL A 570 -39.64 31.46 45.24
CA VAL A 570 -38.49 31.23 44.36
C VAL A 570 -38.99 30.54 43.09
N GLY A 571 -39.03 31.27 41.98
CA GLY A 571 -39.46 30.73 40.69
C GLY A 571 -38.60 29.54 40.27
N ILE A 572 -39.17 28.60 39.47
CA ILE A 572 -38.41 27.45 38.92
C ILE A 572 -37.11 27.92 38.25
N SER A 573 -37.16 29.10 37.61
CA SER A 573 -35.99 29.76 37.00
C SER A 573 -34.89 30.08 38.01
N GLU A 574 -35.23 30.57 39.20
CA GLU A 574 -34.27 31.00 40.21
C GLU A 574 -33.61 29.79 40.90
N ARG A 575 -34.36 28.70 41.12
CA ARG A 575 -33.80 27.42 41.59
C ARG A 575 -32.79 26.83 40.60
N VAL A 576 -33.07 26.92 39.30
CA VAL A 576 -32.17 26.44 38.25
C VAL A 576 -30.90 27.30 38.17
N VAL A 577 -31.03 28.63 38.30
CA VAL A 577 -29.88 29.55 38.33
C VAL A 577 -28.97 29.27 39.53
N LEU A 578 -29.53 29.16 40.73
CA LEU A 578 -28.77 28.83 41.95
C LEU A 578 -28.12 27.44 41.87
N GLY A 579 -28.83 26.47 41.29
CA GLY A 579 -28.30 25.13 41.02
C GLY A 579 -27.12 25.15 40.05
N LEU A 580 -27.20 25.95 38.98
CA LEU A 580 -26.12 26.12 38.01
C LEU A 580 -24.89 26.80 38.61
N GLU A 581 -25.09 27.85 39.40
CA GLU A 581 -24.00 28.52 40.13
C GLU A 581 -23.29 27.56 41.10
N SER A 582 -24.07 26.77 41.84
CA SER A 582 -23.55 25.72 42.74
C SER A 582 -22.81 24.61 41.98
N ALA A 583 -23.29 24.25 40.79
CA ALA A 583 -22.64 23.28 39.92
C ALA A 583 -21.29 23.79 39.41
N ILE A 584 -21.22 25.03 38.91
CA ILE A 584 -19.99 25.64 38.38
C ILE A 584 -18.94 25.78 39.50
N THR A 585 -19.32 26.34 40.64
CA THR A 585 -18.41 26.57 41.78
C THR A 585 -17.84 25.25 42.32
N SER A 586 -18.67 24.22 42.46
CA SER A 586 -18.25 22.90 42.94
C SER A 586 -17.43 22.14 41.89
N PHE A 587 -17.84 22.17 40.61
CA PHE A 587 -17.15 21.47 39.52
C PHE A 587 -15.75 22.03 39.26
N PHE A 588 -15.57 23.36 39.31
CA PHE A 588 -14.24 23.96 39.15
C PHE A 588 -13.48 24.12 40.47
N SER A 589 -14.03 23.66 41.59
CA SER A 589 -13.43 23.79 42.94
C SER A 589 -13.08 25.25 43.29
N ILE A 590 -13.89 26.22 42.83
CA ILE A 590 -13.69 27.66 43.06
C ILE A 590 -14.15 28.08 44.46
N GLY A 591 -15.01 27.30 45.12
CA GLY A 591 -15.46 27.55 46.49
C GLY A 591 -16.49 26.52 46.97
N SER A 592 -16.91 26.64 48.23
CA SER A 592 -18.09 25.93 48.74
C SER A 592 -19.34 26.38 47.95
N PRO A 593 -20.35 25.51 47.75
CA PRO A 593 -21.62 25.92 47.17
C PRO A 593 -22.11 27.19 47.87
N ILE A 594 -22.43 28.23 47.09
CA ILE A 594 -22.87 29.52 47.60
C ILE A 594 -24.30 29.34 48.08
N TYR A 595 -24.46 28.85 49.31
CA TYR A 595 -25.67 29.12 50.06
C TYR A 595 -25.58 30.60 50.40
N HIS A 596 -26.25 31.44 49.62
CA HIS A 596 -26.51 32.79 50.08
C HIS A 596 -27.15 32.65 51.46
N ASP A 597 -26.47 33.23 52.45
CA ASP A 597 -26.93 33.44 53.81
C ASP A 597 -28.10 34.43 53.71
N VAL A 598 -29.23 33.97 53.15
CA VAL A 598 -30.45 34.76 53.03
C VAL A 598 -31.10 34.76 54.40
N GLY A 599 -30.59 35.64 55.26
CA GLY A 599 -31.29 36.13 56.44
C GLY A 599 -31.14 35.28 57.69
N VAL A 600 -30.21 35.70 58.55
CA VAL A 600 -30.35 35.84 60.00
C VAL A 600 -31.08 34.71 60.74
N CYS A 601 -30.29 33.96 61.53
CA CYS A 601 -30.74 33.05 62.60
C CYS A 601 -31.45 31.77 62.13
N SER A 602 -30.69 30.85 61.54
CA SER A 602 -30.98 29.42 61.67
C SER A 602 -29.70 28.67 62.08
N PRO A 603 -29.79 27.69 62.99
CA PRO A 603 -28.63 26.90 63.38
C PRO A 603 -28.07 26.27 62.12
N THR A 604 -26.74 26.21 62.02
CA THR A 604 -25.97 25.52 60.98
C THR A 604 -26.51 24.10 60.80
N THR A 605 -27.57 23.95 59.99
CA THR A 605 -28.09 22.67 59.59
C THR A 605 -26.99 22.05 58.77
N LEU A 606 -26.35 21.04 59.34
CA LEU A 606 -25.35 20.23 58.65
C LEU A 606 -25.88 19.95 57.24
N PRO A 607 -25.06 20.17 56.20
CA PRO A 607 -25.51 19.97 54.83
C PRO A 607 -26.14 18.58 54.74
N THR A 608 -27.36 18.51 54.18
CA THR A 608 -28.05 17.24 53.96
C THR A 608 -27.08 16.27 53.29
N GLY A 609 -27.08 15.00 53.68
CA GLY A 609 -26.16 14.00 53.12
C GLY A 609 -26.21 13.96 51.58
N TRP A 610 -27.35 14.32 51.00
CA TRP A 610 -27.56 14.52 49.57
C TRP A 610 -26.74 15.67 48.97
N VAL A 611 -26.71 16.84 49.62
CA VAL A 611 -25.90 17.99 49.20
C VAL A 611 -24.41 17.62 49.23
N VAL A 612 -23.95 17.01 50.33
CA VAL A 612 -22.55 16.57 50.47
C VAL A 612 -22.18 15.59 49.36
N PHE A 613 -23.09 14.66 49.03
CA PHE A 613 -22.91 13.71 47.94
C PHE A 613 -22.80 14.40 46.57
N VAL A 614 -23.73 15.31 46.23
CA VAL A 614 -23.72 16.03 44.94
C VAL A 614 -22.47 16.91 44.82
N SER A 615 -22.06 17.59 45.88
CA SER A 615 -20.80 18.36 45.91
C SER A 615 -19.57 17.47 45.73
N SER A 616 -19.52 16.32 46.41
CA SER A 616 -18.40 15.38 46.25
C SER A 616 -18.30 14.85 44.82
N LEU A 617 -19.44 14.50 44.22
CA LEU A 617 -19.53 14.07 42.83
C LEU A 617 -19.08 15.17 41.86
N ALA A 618 -19.53 16.41 42.08
CA ALA A 618 -19.16 17.57 41.27
C ALA A 618 -17.65 17.80 41.31
N ILE A 619 -17.04 17.82 42.49
CA ILE A 619 -15.59 18.01 42.68
C ILE A 619 -14.80 16.88 42.01
N MET A 620 -15.14 15.61 42.26
CA MET A 620 -14.45 14.47 41.64
C MET A 620 -14.54 14.50 40.11
N SER A 621 -15.73 14.80 39.58
CA SER A 621 -15.92 14.94 38.14
C SER A 621 -15.10 16.11 37.60
N GLY A 622 -15.09 17.24 38.31
CA GLY A 622 -14.29 18.43 38.00
C GLY A 622 -12.81 18.15 37.84
N PHE A 623 -12.19 17.48 38.83
CA PHE A 623 -10.78 17.10 38.78
C PHE A 623 -10.46 16.16 37.63
N LEU A 624 -11.34 15.19 37.34
CA LEU A 624 -11.17 14.28 36.20
C LEU A 624 -11.15 15.08 34.87
N HIS A 625 -12.12 15.97 34.68
CA HIS A 625 -12.21 16.78 33.46
C HIS A 625 -11.08 17.80 33.36
N LEU A 626 -10.63 18.38 34.47
CA LEU A 626 -9.48 19.26 34.52
C LEU A 626 -8.20 18.51 34.10
N GLY A 627 -7.99 17.29 34.61
CA GLY A 627 -6.86 16.45 34.19
C GLY A 627 -6.89 16.14 32.68
N VAL A 628 -8.07 15.86 32.13
CA VAL A 628 -8.25 15.65 30.68
C VAL A 628 -8.03 16.95 29.89
N LEU A 629 -8.51 18.09 30.39
CA LEU A 629 -8.27 19.40 29.78
C LEU A 629 -6.78 19.74 29.75
N ILE A 630 -6.06 19.53 30.86
CA ILE A 630 -4.60 19.70 30.93
C ILE A 630 -3.93 18.78 29.91
N THR A 631 -4.40 17.54 29.76
CA THR A 631 -3.87 16.60 28.76
C THR A 631 -4.11 17.12 27.34
N HIS A 632 -5.30 17.63 27.02
CA HIS A 632 -5.61 18.25 25.72
C HIS A 632 -4.74 19.49 25.46
N LEU A 633 -4.61 20.38 26.45
CA LEU A 633 -3.80 21.59 26.36
C LEU A 633 -2.32 21.26 26.23
N TYR A 634 -1.80 20.29 27.00
CA TYR A 634 -0.43 19.83 26.87
C TYR A 634 -0.18 19.26 25.48
N THR A 635 -1.10 18.43 24.99
CA THR A 635 -1.04 17.88 23.62
C THR A 635 -1.15 18.99 22.59
N LEU A 636 -1.82 20.12 22.85
CA LEU A 636 -1.92 21.27 21.93
C LEU A 636 -0.68 22.16 21.98
N VAL A 637 -0.09 22.35 23.16
CA VAL A 637 1.07 23.23 23.37
C VAL A 637 2.36 22.53 22.94
N SER A 638 2.50 21.22 23.20
CA SER A 638 3.63 20.44 22.70
C SER A 638 3.60 20.19 21.18
N ARG A 639 2.57 20.69 20.47
CA ARG A 639 2.50 20.71 18.99
C ARG A 639 3.31 21.87 18.38
N ARG A 640 3.75 22.84 19.18
CA ARG A 640 4.70 23.89 18.80
C ARG A 640 6.07 23.54 19.34
#